data_AF-A0A533RNN1-F1
#
_entry.id   AF-A0A533RNN1-F1
#
_cell.length_a   1.000
_cell.length_b   1.000
_cell.length_c   1.000
_cell.angle_alpha   90.00
_cell.angle_beta   90.00
_cell.angle_gamma   90.00
#
_symmetry.space_group_name_H-M   'P 1'
#
loop_
_entity.id
_entity.type
_entity.pdbx_description
1 polymer ?
#
loop_
_entity_poly.entity_id
_entity_poly.type
_entity_poly.pdbx_seq_one_letter_code
_entity_poly.pdbx_strand_id
1 'polypeptide(L)'
;MDVPDRVRRLADADRGDRSCQRRLWRLLRDEPVRPEVRHRLLQRQPHGLCAAGPSRRERVRSFRRGVPDVRPRHHDGAVLHARRLRLRVLAHETDRRDLGADEADAVGRGRVRRGQCGQHGPAFDERVRGRAPGLCRPGEHSAGARRRGVRRRGDHGGVPAAAARPDPARRAFRGHRAHRRPVADRAGAGGHPLPDDHGGRALPGLHARHYHERSRAAADEAGGRVTVGDQFGTYTHLLPEIVVAVTGVVILVADVLWPGRATEPARSKPAAAYLGVAGLLLAGVATVVLAGTERTLFAGVVQVDGLSTFFRLLFIGIGVLVLLLSVDSVPTFSKWSAEYYLLVVWCTLGHMVLASSAELFTIFVALQLSSIPLIVLIGYAKRDPRSGEASLKYLLLVLVSTAVLLYGMTLIYGALGTSTLVGIGAELAAEGNAIQPVVALGIVLLLTGFAFKVTAAPFHFWVPDAYDGAPAPVTAFLSVGSKFAGFALALRIIVTGVHVPLDWAMIFGAMAALSMTWGNLGALMQTNMKRMLAYSGIAQAGYLLVGLAPMTKEGVGAVLFYAVAYTAANLAAFSVVVICSRAIGSDRIEDYAGLSRRAPLLALSLAVALLSLGGLPLLAGFMAKFYIFLYAARAGLAWLVAVGVINSVISLYYYLRVVWVMYVREPAGETRVPVGARTAVAMSIALAATVALGVLPEWALRATDQAAAALFR
;
A
#
# COMPACT_ATOMS: atom_id res chain seq x y z
N MET A 1 -73.70 -43.43 -0.07
CA MET A 1 -72.67 -42.47 -0.53
C MET A 1 -71.55 -42.50 0.48
N ASP A 2 -70.44 -43.11 0.09
CA ASP A 2 -69.04 -42.67 0.27
C ASP A 2 -68.57 -42.36 1.71
N VAL A 3 -67.95 -43.27 2.48
CA VAL A 3 -66.69 -44.04 2.27
C VAL A 3 -65.47 -43.11 2.01
N PRO A 4 -64.35 -43.17 2.78
CA PRO A 4 -64.18 -43.70 4.15
C PRO A 4 -63.08 -43.04 5.07
N ASP A 5 -63.03 -43.55 6.31
CA ASP A 5 -61.84 -43.93 7.11
C ASP A 5 -60.69 -42.99 7.59
N ARG A 6 -60.65 -42.87 8.93
CA ARG A 6 -59.54 -43.22 9.88
C ARG A 6 -58.18 -42.51 9.82
N VAL A 7 -57.86 -41.91 10.97
CA VAL A 7 -56.60 -42.20 11.70
C VAL A 7 -56.94 -42.73 13.10
N ARG A 8 -56.30 -43.81 13.54
CA ARG A 8 -56.51 -44.41 14.87
C ARG A 8 -55.51 -43.89 15.90
N ARG A 9 -56.08 -43.38 17.00
CA ARG A 9 -55.78 -43.71 18.41
C ARG A 9 -54.55 -44.57 18.75
N LEU A 10 -53.87 -44.13 19.82
CA LEU A 10 -53.23 -44.89 20.90
C LEU A 10 -52.00 -45.76 20.55
N ALA A 11 -50.88 -45.37 21.16
CA ALA A 11 -49.75 -46.23 21.48
C ALA A 11 -49.36 -45.95 22.94
N ASP A 12 -49.46 -46.96 23.78
CA ASP A 12 -49.12 -46.94 25.21
C ASP A 12 -48.58 -48.34 25.57
N ALA A 13 -47.76 -48.42 26.63
CA ALA A 13 -47.01 -49.63 27.05
C ALA A 13 -45.88 -50.08 26.08
N ASP A 14 -44.73 -50.64 26.53
CA ASP A 14 -44.19 -50.75 27.89
C ASP A 14 -42.64 -50.72 27.91
N ARG A 15 -42.06 -50.79 29.11
CA ARG A 15 -40.63 -50.85 29.44
C ARG A 15 -40.05 -52.25 29.17
N GLY A 16 -38.75 -52.38 28.86
CA GLY A 16 -38.13 -53.71 28.83
C GLY A 16 -36.65 -53.84 28.41
N ASP A 17 -35.76 -53.79 29.40
CA ASP A 17 -34.47 -54.52 29.46
C ASP A 17 -33.34 -54.27 28.42
N ARG A 18 -32.20 -54.96 28.60
CA ARG A 18 -30.86 -54.61 28.11
C ARG A 18 -30.17 -55.72 27.31
N SER A 19 -29.27 -55.29 26.42
CA SER A 19 -28.00 -55.98 26.10
C SER A 19 -28.03 -57.47 25.69
N CYS A 20 -28.55 -57.81 24.49
CA CYS A 20 -28.02 -58.99 23.77
C CYS A 20 -28.20 -59.00 22.23
N GLN A 21 -27.72 -57.98 21.50
CA GLN A 21 -27.51 -58.07 20.04
C GLN A 21 -26.12 -57.59 19.61
N ARG A 22 -25.12 -58.46 19.84
CA ARG A 22 -23.96 -58.61 18.95
C ARG A 22 -24.17 -59.90 18.15
N ARG A 23 -23.53 -60.02 16.97
CA ARG A 23 -23.55 -61.18 16.05
C ARG A 23 -24.80 -61.32 15.15
N LEU A 24 -24.94 -60.43 14.18
CA LEU A 24 -25.17 -60.82 12.78
C LEU A 24 -24.59 -59.72 11.86
N TRP A 25 -24.69 -59.88 10.53
CA TRP A 25 -24.18 -58.95 9.51
C TRP A 25 -22.65 -58.77 9.37
N ARG A 26 -21.84 -59.64 9.98
CA ARG A 26 -20.54 -60.03 9.39
C ARG A 26 -20.71 -61.31 8.58
N LEU A 27 -21.16 -61.21 7.31
CA LEU A 27 -21.08 -62.32 6.34
C LEU A 27 -21.32 -61.92 4.85
N LEU A 28 -21.12 -60.65 4.47
CA LEU A 28 -21.16 -60.18 3.08
C LEU A 28 -20.05 -59.18 2.78
N ARG A 29 -18.79 -59.63 2.84
CA ARG A 29 -17.63 -58.95 2.23
C ARG A 29 -16.42 -59.88 2.15
N ASP A 30 -16.04 -60.25 0.92
CA ASP A 30 -14.75 -60.76 0.40
C ASP A 30 -15.03 -61.18 -1.07
N GLU A 31 -14.16 -61.08 -2.09
CA GLU A 31 -12.89 -60.35 -2.27
C GLU A 31 -12.80 -59.87 -3.77
N PRO A 32 -11.73 -59.97 -4.62
CA PRO A 32 -11.03 -58.75 -5.08
C PRO A 32 -10.72 -58.60 -6.59
N VAL A 33 -10.55 -57.37 -7.11
CA VAL A 33 -9.61 -57.06 -8.24
C VAL A 33 -9.03 -55.63 -8.18
N ARG A 34 -7.69 -55.51 -8.25
CA ARG A 34 -6.83 -54.38 -8.70
C ARG A 34 -5.47 -54.98 -9.14
N PRO A 35 -4.57 -54.36 -9.95
CA PRO A 35 -4.27 -52.91 -10.09
C PRO A 35 -4.27 -52.38 -11.56
N GLU A 36 -4.15 -51.07 -11.87
CA GLU A 36 -2.91 -50.31 -12.23
C GLU A 36 -3.31 -48.97 -12.96
N VAL A 37 -2.54 -47.87 -13.12
CA VAL A 37 -1.33 -47.32 -12.45
C VAL A 37 -1.10 -45.79 -12.77
N ARG A 38 -0.35 -45.07 -11.91
CA ARG A 38 0.39 -43.76 -12.04
C ARG A 38 -0.17 -42.47 -12.73
N HIS A 39 -0.21 -41.41 -11.88
CA HIS A 39 0.47 -40.08 -11.99
C HIS A 39 -0.10 -38.84 -12.73
N ARG A 40 -0.01 -37.71 -12.00
CA ARG A 40 0.27 -36.29 -12.39
C ARG A 40 -0.79 -35.60 -13.28
N LEU A 41 -1.29 -34.37 -13.04
CA LEU A 41 -0.90 -33.08 -12.44
C LEU A 41 -0.98 -31.99 -13.55
N LEU A 42 -1.87 -31.01 -13.32
CA LEU A 42 -1.95 -29.67 -13.94
C LEU A 42 -2.47 -29.51 -15.39
N GLN A 43 -2.84 -28.24 -15.64
CA GLN A 43 -3.20 -27.57 -16.90
C GLN A 43 -4.54 -27.91 -17.57
N ARG A 44 -5.47 -26.95 -17.48
CA ARG A 44 -6.42 -26.61 -18.55
C ARG A 44 -6.32 -25.11 -18.85
N GLN A 45 -5.82 -24.77 -20.03
CA GLN A 45 -6.27 -23.57 -20.75
C GLN A 45 -7.33 -24.03 -21.80
N PRO A 46 -7.71 -23.20 -22.79
CA PRO A 46 -9.00 -22.54 -22.82
C PRO A 46 -10.05 -23.30 -23.64
N HIS A 47 -11.30 -22.82 -23.59
CA HIS A 47 -12.41 -23.42 -24.34
C HIS A 47 -12.27 -23.20 -25.85
N GLY A 48 -12.46 -24.28 -26.62
CA GLY A 48 -12.46 -24.25 -28.08
C GLY A 48 -13.29 -25.37 -28.69
N LEU A 49 -14.53 -25.02 -29.07
CA LEU A 49 -15.43 -25.70 -30.03
C LEU A 49 -15.88 -27.15 -29.75
N CYS A 50 -17.16 -27.41 -30.00
CA CYS A 50 -17.79 -28.72 -29.88
C CYS A 50 -17.58 -29.56 -31.15
N ALA A 51 -17.36 -30.88 -30.98
CA ALA A 51 -17.39 -31.84 -32.07
C ALA A 51 -18.42 -32.96 -31.80
N ALA A 52 -19.29 -33.15 -32.79
CA ALA A 52 -20.41 -34.09 -32.83
C ALA A 52 -20.02 -35.56 -32.61
N GLY A 53 -20.94 -36.32 -32.00
CA GLY A 53 -20.93 -37.79 -32.04
C GLY A 53 -21.65 -38.33 -33.30
N PRO A 54 -21.33 -39.56 -33.77
CA PRO A 54 -21.89 -40.10 -35.00
C PRO A 54 -23.19 -40.91 -34.79
N SER A 55 -24.21 -40.65 -35.60
CA SER A 55 -25.38 -41.53 -35.79
C SER A 55 -25.74 -41.65 -37.28
N ARG A 56 -26.44 -42.73 -37.66
CA ARG A 56 -26.52 -43.23 -39.04
C ARG A 56 -27.74 -42.72 -39.83
N ARG A 57 -27.53 -42.53 -41.14
CA ARG A 57 -28.48 -42.73 -42.28
C ARG A 57 -29.88 -42.12 -42.17
N GLU A 58 -30.24 -41.26 -43.15
CA GLU A 58 -31.22 -41.67 -44.17
C GLU A 58 -31.13 -40.88 -45.49
N ARG A 59 -32.15 -40.90 -46.36
CA ARG A 59 -32.01 -40.84 -47.83
C ARG A 59 -32.50 -39.55 -48.50
N VAL A 60 -31.70 -39.09 -49.48
CA VAL A 60 -32.12 -38.66 -50.84
C VAL A 60 -33.40 -37.82 -50.99
N ARG A 61 -33.24 -36.52 -51.30
CA ARG A 61 -33.76 -35.91 -52.54
C ARG A 61 -33.11 -34.56 -52.86
N SER A 62 -33.31 -34.10 -54.09
CA SER A 62 -32.63 -32.98 -54.76
C SER A 62 -33.38 -31.65 -54.66
N PHE A 63 -32.69 -30.53 -54.89
CA PHE A 63 -33.02 -29.62 -56.01
C PHE A 63 -31.83 -28.71 -56.40
N ARG A 64 -31.97 -27.97 -57.52
CA ARG A 64 -30.90 -27.17 -58.20
C ARG A 64 -31.11 -25.65 -58.11
N ARG A 65 -30.01 -24.92 -58.36
CA ARG A 65 -29.82 -23.52 -58.89
C ARG A 65 -29.07 -22.63 -57.88
N GLY A 66 -28.05 -21.84 -58.29
CA GLY A 66 -27.39 -21.72 -59.59
C GLY A 66 -26.16 -20.78 -59.54
N VAL A 67 -25.35 -20.75 -60.60
CA VAL A 67 -24.17 -19.87 -60.80
C VAL A 67 -24.28 -19.26 -62.22
N PRO A 68 -23.93 -17.97 -62.43
CA PRO A 68 -22.59 -17.56 -62.91
C PRO A 68 -22.04 -16.36 -62.11
N ASP A 69 -20.73 -16.04 -62.00
CA ASP A 69 -19.51 -16.28 -62.79
C ASP A 69 -19.28 -15.36 -64.02
N VAL A 70 -18.65 -14.20 -63.79
CA VAL A 70 -18.00 -13.31 -64.78
C VAL A 70 -16.71 -12.69 -64.16
N ARG A 71 -15.76 -12.27 -65.02
CA ARG A 71 -14.32 -11.97 -64.80
C ARG A 71 -13.91 -10.77 -65.70
N PRO A 72 -12.62 -10.37 -65.94
CA PRO A 72 -11.37 -10.35 -65.14
C PRO A 72 -10.47 -9.06 -65.36
N ARG A 73 -9.19 -9.09 -64.91
CA ARG A 73 -8.00 -8.27 -65.31
C ARG A 73 -7.98 -6.79 -64.85
N HIS A 74 -6.84 -6.08 -64.75
CA HIS A 74 -5.40 -6.42 -64.96
C HIS A 74 -4.64 -6.50 -63.60
N HIS A 75 -3.46 -7.09 -63.37
CA HIS A 75 -2.29 -7.57 -64.15
C HIS A 75 -1.01 -6.69 -64.05
N ASP A 76 -0.16 -7.00 -63.07
CA ASP A 76 1.32 -6.88 -62.99
C ASP A 76 1.76 -7.52 -61.65
N GLY A 77 2.87 -8.25 -61.47
CA GLY A 77 3.82 -8.92 -62.38
C GLY A 77 4.49 -10.07 -61.59
N ALA A 78 4.97 -11.13 -62.25
CA ALA A 78 5.52 -12.34 -61.59
C ALA A 78 7.03 -12.16 -61.18
N VAL A 79 7.74 -13.05 -60.45
CA VAL A 79 8.06 -14.48 -60.77
C VAL A 79 8.67 -15.26 -59.57
N LEU A 80 8.10 -16.46 -59.30
CA LEU A 80 8.66 -17.75 -58.78
C LEU A 80 9.55 -17.92 -57.51
N HIS A 81 9.61 -19.20 -57.11
CA HIS A 81 10.08 -19.82 -55.86
C HIS A 81 11.60 -20.09 -55.69
N ALA A 82 12.03 -19.98 -54.42
CA ALA A 82 12.83 -20.95 -53.63
C ALA A 82 14.32 -21.36 -53.93
N ARG A 83 15.14 -21.17 -52.89
CA ARG A 83 16.27 -22.01 -52.39
C ARG A 83 17.40 -22.46 -53.35
N ARG A 84 18.57 -21.79 -53.25
CA ARG A 84 19.91 -22.30 -52.80
C ARG A 84 20.88 -21.08 -52.73
N LEU A 85 21.84 -20.86 -51.81
CA LEU A 85 22.76 -21.65 -50.96
C LEU A 85 24.17 -21.78 -51.58
N ARG A 86 25.23 -21.50 -50.77
CA ARG A 86 26.70 -21.44 -51.04
C ARG A 86 27.19 -19.99 -51.35
N LEU A 87 28.42 -19.56 -51.04
CA LEU A 87 29.72 -20.28 -50.85
C LEU A 87 30.49 -19.94 -49.52
N ARG A 88 31.65 -20.60 -49.33
CA ARG A 88 32.66 -20.49 -48.23
C ARG A 88 33.49 -19.18 -48.37
N VAL A 89 34.45 -18.75 -47.51
CA VAL A 89 35.40 -19.33 -46.50
C VAL A 89 35.95 -18.16 -45.60
N LEU A 90 36.82 -18.17 -44.55
CA LEU A 90 37.83 -19.09 -43.97
C LEU A 90 37.86 -19.14 -42.40
N ALA A 91 38.82 -18.47 -41.71
CA ALA A 91 39.20 -18.58 -40.27
C ALA A 91 40.02 -17.34 -39.81
N HIS A 92 40.66 -17.19 -38.62
CA HIS A 92 41.06 -17.99 -37.41
C HIS A 92 40.85 -17.07 -36.14
N GLU A 93 41.14 -17.31 -34.85
CA GLU A 93 41.86 -18.29 -33.99
C GLU A 93 40.85 -19.07 -33.05
N THR A 94 41.12 -19.87 -31.98
CA THR A 94 42.23 -20.13 -31.00
C THR A 94 42.45 -19.02 -29.93
N ASP A 95 42.94 -19.21 -28.69
CA ASP A 95 43.65 -20.29 -27.94
C ASP A 95 42.92 -20.78 -26.65
N ARG A 96 43.57 -21.60 -25.79
CA ARG A 96 43.03 -22.55 -24.79
C ARG A 96 42.96 -22.07 -23.32
N ARG A 97 42.14 -22.77 -22.51
CA ARG A 97 42.58 -23.70 -21.41
C ARG A 97 41.41 -24.33 -20.61
N ASP A 98 41.35 -25.67 -20.62
CA ASP A 98 41.46 -26.60 -19.47
C ASP A 98 40.57 -26.39 -18.21
N LEU A 99 39.97 -27.41 -17.55
CA LEU A 99 40.23 -28.86 -17.54
C LEU A 99 39.05 -29.67 -16.92
N GLY A 100 38.75 -30.88 -17.43
CA GLY A 100 38.07 -32.00 -16.73
C GLY A 100 36.54 -31.91 -16.48
N ALA A 101 35.80 -33.03 -16.37
CA ALA A 101 36.13 -34.44 -16.61
C ALA A 101 34.85 -35.26 -16.94
N ASP A 102 35.04 -36.44 -17.53
CA ASP A 102 34.02 -37.44 -17.91
C ASP A 102 33.29 -38.03 -16.67
N GLU A 103 32.15 -38.73 -16.74
CA GLU A 103 31.95 -40.00 -17.45
C GLU A 103 30.45 -40.37 -17.61
N ALA A 104 30.14 -41.39 -18.40
CA ALA A 104 28.79 -41.94 -18.60
C ALA A 104 28.65 -43.32 -17.91
N ASP A 105 27.44 -43.90 -17.84
CA ASP A 105 27.15 -45.03 -18.74
C ASP A 105 25.64 -45.44 -18.79
N ALA A 106 25.37 -46.50 -19.57
CA ALA A 106 24.13 -46.83 -20.26
C ALA A 106 23.07 -47.64 -19.49
N VAL A 107 21.95 -47.86 -20.21
CA VAL A 107 20.73 -48.57 -19.77
C VAL A 107 20.87 -50.10 -19.91
N GLY A 108 20.57 -50.83 -18.83
CA GLY A 108 20.35 -52.29 -18.85
C GLY A 108 18.87 -52.67 -18.61
N ARG A 109 18.30 -53.58 -19.41
CA ARG A 109 16.92 -54.07 -19.25
C ARG A 109 16.87 -55.42 -18.51
N GLY A 110 15.93 -55.57 -17.56
CA GLY A 110 15.60 -56.84 -16.89
C GLY A 110 14.08 -57.04 -16.74
N ARG A 111 13.59 -58.29 -16.74
CA ARG A 111 12.16 -58.62 -16.81
C ARG A 111 11.62 -59.38 -15.57
N VAL A 112 10.50 -58.88 -15.03
CA VAL A 112 9.26 -59.62 -14.67
C VAL A 112 9.34 -60.86 -13.75
N ARG A 113 8.66 -60.79 -12.59
CA ARG A 113 7.57 -61.73 -12.20
C ARG A 113 6.68 -61.19 -11.05
N ARG A 114 5.60 -61.93 -10.69
CA ARG A 114 4.42 -61.49 -9.92
C ARG A 114 4.28 -62.14 -8.53
N GLY A 115 3.58 -61.45 -7.62
CA GLY A 115 2.90 -61.90 -6.39
C GLY A 115 2.51 -60.64 -5.57
N GLN A 116 1.27 -60.32 -5.16
CA GLN A 116 0.20 -61.06 -4.46
C GLN A 116 0.70 -61.73 -3.16
N CYS A 117 0.11 -61.54 -1.97
CA CYS A 117 -0.89 -60.60 -1.40
C CYS A 117 -0.56 -60.48 0.12
N GLY A 118 -1.14 -59.65 0.99
CA GLY A 118 -2.20 -58.63 0.92
C GLY A 118 -2.61 -58.21 2.36
N GLN A 119 -3.27 -57.05 2.49
CA GLN A 119 -4.09 -56.55 3.62
C GLN A 119 -3.54 -56.45 5.09
N HIS A 120 -4.00 -55.36 5.75
CA HIS A 120 -4.13 -55.10 7.20
C HIS A 120 -2.90 -55.10 8.16
N GLY A 121 -2.86 -54.08 9.03
CA GLY A 121 -2.15 -54.10 10.32
C GLY A 121 -3.11 -54.46 11.48
N PRO A 122 -2.83 -54.16 12.77
CA PRO A 122 -1.94 -53.09 13.27
C PRO A 122 -1.00 -53.47 14.46
N ALA A 123 -0.24 -52.47 14.93
CA ALA A 123 0.17 -52.22 16.33
C ALA A 123 1.16 -53.16 17.08
N PHE A 124 2.13 -52.49 17.73
CA PHE A 124 2.83 -52.82 19.00
C PHE A 124 3.85 -53.98 19.09
N ASP A 125 5.04 -53.62 19.62
CA ASP A 125 6.00 -54.39 20.46
C ASP A 125 6.57 -55.75 19.95
N GLU A 126 7.70 -56.29 20.43
CA GLU A 126 8.69 -55.87 21.46
C GLU A 126 10.09 -56.45 21.12
N ARG A 127 11.18 -55.91 21.72
CA ARG A 127 12.47 -56.59 22.04
C ARG A 127 13.39 -55.59 22.80
N VAL A 128 13.43 -55.49 24.14
CA VAL A 128 13.67 -56.47 25.24
C VAL A 128 15.17 -56.66 25.57
N ARG A 129 15.47 -56.64 26.89
CA ARG A 129 16.78 -56.66 27.61
C ARG A 129 17.38 -55.25 27.87
N GLY A 130 17.68 -54.84 29.11
CA GLY A 130 17.48 -55.48 30.42
C GLY A 130 17.81 -54.57 31.63
N ARG A 131 17.38 -54.99 32.85
CA ARG A 131 17.52 -54.33 34.18
C ARG A 131 18.99 -53.89 34.50
N ALA A 132 19.28 -52.90 35.38
CA ALA A 132 18.82 -52.78 36.78
C ALA A 132 18.85 -51.31 37.35
N PRO A 133 18.32 -51.02 38.57
CA PRO A 133 17.85 -49.68 38.96
C PRO A 133 18.40 -49.04 40.26
N GLY A 134 18.05 -47.77 40.50
CA GLY A 134 18.02 -47.09 41.82
C GLY A 134 18.96 -45.88 41.97
N LEU A 135 18.71 -44.90 42.86
CA LEU A 135 17.54 -44.62 43.72
C LEU A 135 17.59 -43.17 44.28
N CYS A 136 16.46 -42.68 44.83
CA CYS A 136 16.29 -41.51 45.72
C CYS A 136 16.31 -40.05 45.16
N ARG A 137 15.66 -39.18 45.94
CA ARG A 137 15.40 -37.72 45.81
C ARG A 137 15.97 -37.01 47.08
N PRO A 138 15.47 -35.82 47.49
CA PRO A 138 15.66 -34.46 46.98
C PRO A 138 16.42 -33.56 48.00
N GLY A 139 16.53 -32.25 47.77
CA GLY A 139 16.97 -31.29 48.79
C GLY A 139 16.90 -29.83 48.33
N GLU A 140 16.59 -28.90 49.23
CA GLU A 140 16.37 -27.47 48.96
C GLU A 140 17.51 -26.57 49.45
N HIS A 141 17.46 -25.30 49.01
CA HIS A 141 18.00 -24.08 49.64
C HIS A 141 19.27 -24.12 50.52
N SER A 142 20.32 -23.40 50.10
CA SER A 142 20.68 -22.09 50.73
C SER A 142 21.97 -21.48 50.14
N ALA A 143 22.20 -20.19 50.41
CA ALA A 143 23.43 -19.48 50.02
C ALA A 143 24.59 -19.72 51.00
N GLY A 144 25.84 -19.69 50.50
CA GLY A 144 27.04 -19.81 51.34
C GLY A 144 28.33 -19.56 50.55
N ALA A 145 29.13 -18.58 50.96
CA ALA A 145 30.26 -18.09 50.16
C ALA A 145 31.63 -18.66 50.58
N ARG A 146 32.57 -18.63 49.61
CA ARG A 146 34.05 -18.56 49.74
C ARG A 146 34.88 -19.82 50.10
N ARG A 147 35.98 -19.94 49.32
CA ARG A 147 37.30 -20.56 49.64
C ARG A 147 37.33 -22.12 49.65
N ARG A 148 38.46 -22.80 49.38
CA ARG A 148 39.87 -22.38 49.14
C ARG A 148 40.69 -23.45 48.37
N GLY A 149 41.72 -23.03 47.63
CA GLY A 149 42.85 -23.88 47.16
C GLY A 149 42.65 -24.53 45.77
N VAL A 150 43.71 -24.96 45.06
CA VAL A 150 45.16 -25.03 45.40
C VAL A 150 46.05 -24.65 44.19
N ARG A 151 47.20 -24.00 44.51
CA ARG A 151 48.52 -23.79 43.81
C ARG A 151 48.79 -24.51 42.47
N ARG A 152 49.72 -24.07 41.58
CA ARG A 152 50.84 -23.08 41.54
C ARG A 152 51.07 -22.68 40.05
N ARG A 153 51.89 -21.73 39.59
CA ARG A 153 52.84 -20.73 40.16
C ARG A 153 52.34 -19.31 39.71
N GLY A 154 53.04 -18.30 39.20
CA GLY A 154 54.46 -17.93 39.09
C GLY A 154 54.89 -17.36 37.73
N ASP A 155 55.78 -16.38 37.59
CA ASP A 155 56.38 -15.47 38.59
C ASP A 155 56.41 -14.02 38.04
N HIS A 156 55.99 -13.06 38.88
CA HIS A 156 56.57 -11.72 39.25
C HIS A 156 57.23 -10.78 38.20
N GLY A 157 57.14 -9.43 38.24
CA GLY A 157 56.57 -8.43 39.19
C GLY A 157 57.63 -7.40 39.67
N GLY A 158 57.42 -6.09 39.94
CA GLY A 158 56.23 -5.18 40.00
C GLY A 158 56.30 -3.95 39.06
N VAL A 159 55.65 -2.77 39.23
CA VAL A 159 54.93 -2.08 40.35
C VAL A 159 55.88 -1.42 41.39
N PRO A 160 55.69 -0.18 41.92
CA PRO A 160 54.47 0.67 42.05
C PRO A 160 54.57 2.15 41.60
N ALA A 161 53.59 2.98 41.97
CA ALA A 161 53.54 4.45 41.80
C ALA A 161 53.34 5.19 43.14
N ALA A 162 53.86 6.43 43.29
CA ALA A 162 53.47 7.39 44.35
C ALA A 162 53.97 8.84 44.13
N ALA A 163 53.18 9.80 44.64
CA ALA A 163 53.56 11.08 45.27
C ALA A 163 54.20 12.29 44.51
N ALA A 164 53.61 13.47 44.80
CA ALA A 164 54.21 14.79 45.06
C ALA A 164 54.70 15.74 43.94
N ARG A 165 54.50 17.05 44.23
CA ARG A 165 55.05 18.28 43.61
C ARG A 165 56.46 18.57 44.22
N PRO A 166 57.32 19.50 43.72
CA PRO A 166 57.00 20.71 42.93
C PRO A 166 57.98 21.10 41.78
N ASP A 167 57.71 22.27 41.19
CA ASP A 167 58.58 23.11 40.32
C ASP A 167 59.85 23.58 41.11
N PRO A 168 61.04 23.82 40.51
CA PRO A 168 61.27 25.07 39.74
C PRO A 168 62.31 25.07 38.58
N ALA A 169 62.07 25.98 37.62
CA ALA A 169 63.03 26.94 37.03
C ALA A 169 64.21 26.54 36.06
N ARG A 170 64.13 27.16 34.87
CA ARG A 170 65.19 27.89 34.12
C ARG A 170 66.46 27.17 33.58
N ARG A 171 66.54 27.10 32.24
CA ARG A 171 67.61 27.68 31.36
C ARG A 171 67.24 27.43 29.87
N ALA A 172 67.52 28.20 28.82
CA ALA A 172 67.87 29.61 28.55
C ALA A 172 68.96 29.74 27.46
N PHE A 173 68.55 29.95 26.20
CA PHE A 173 69.31 30.52 25.06
C PHE A 173 68.25 31.24 24.18
N ARG A 174 68.30 32.51 23.76
CA ARG A 174 69.33 33.36 23.09
C ARG A 174 69.73 32.82 21.71
N GLY A 175 69.61 33.52 20.58
CA GLY A 175 69.01 34.85 20.25
C GLY A 175 68.29 34.79 18.87
N HIS A 176 67.97 35.86 18.14
CA HIS A 176 68.27 37.30 18.24
C HIS A 176 67.08 38.17 17.73
N ARG A 177 67.16 39.52 17.81
CA ARG A 177 66.08 40.48 17.44
C ARG A 177 66.40 41.31 16.19
N ALA A 178 65.37 41.63 15.39
CA ALA A 178 65.02 42.96 14.79
C ALA A 178 63.65 42.79 14.06
N HIS A 179 62.59 43.61 14.13
CA HIS A 179 62.39 45.08 14.08
C HIS A 179 62.85 45.71 12.74
N ARG A 180 62.06 46.54 12.01
CA ARG A 180 61.01 47.50 12.42
C ARG A 180 59.89 47.72 11.38
N ARG A 181 58.67 47.99 11.90
CA ARG A 181 57.63 49.01 11.53
C ARG A 181 57.02 49.12 10.09
N PRO A 182 55.73 49.52 9.99
CA PRO A 182 55.06 49.92 8.74
C PRO A 182 55.02 51.44 8.50
N VAL A 183 54.73 51.85 7.27
CA VAL A 183 54.32 53.20 6.81
C VAL A 183 53.31 53.03 5.65
N ALA A 184 52.52 54.05 5.31
CA ALA A 184 51.41 53.97 4.36
C ALA A 184 51.53 54.98 3.18
N ASP A 185 50.57 54.84 2.25
CA ASP A 185 49.91 55.90 1.47
C ASP A 185 50.45 56.33 0.08
N ARG A 186 49.51 56.84 -0.74
CA ARG A 186 49.60 57.33 -2.14
C ARG A 186 49.76 56.23 -3.22
N ALA A 187 48.95 56.08 -4.28
CA ALA A 187 48.21 57.00 -5.19
C ALA A 187 49.04 57.50 -6.39
N GLY A 188 48.64 57.12 -7.62
CA GLY A 188 49.28 57.52 -8.88
C GLY A 188 48.69 56.81 -10.10
N ALA A 189 48.31 57.58 -11.13
CA ALA A 189 47.45 57.19 -12.26
C ALA A 189 48.05 56.29 -13.37
N GLY A 190 47.13 55.66 -14.14
CA GLY A 190 47.19 55.66 -15.62
C GLY A 190 47.81 54.46 -16.34
N GLY A 191 47.00 53.74 -17.14
CA GLY A 191 47.50 52.75 -18.11
C GLY A 191 46.42 51.83 -18.71
N HIS A 192 46.08 52.05 -19.99
CA HIS A 192 45.29 51.17 -20.86
C HIS A 192 46.05 51.04 -22.22
N PRO A 193 45.76 50.05 -23.09
CA PRO A 193 45.74 48.61 -22.82
C PRO A 193 46.46 47.81 -23.94
N LEU A 194 46.98 46.61 -23.65
CA LEU A 194 47.32 45.63 -24.70
C LEU A 194 46.97 44.19 -24.26
N PRO A 195 46.59 43.30 -25.20
CA PRO A 195 46.24 41.91 -24.91
C PRO A 195 47.45 40.98 -25.03
N ASP A 196 47.46 39.91 -24.23
CA ASP A 196 48.24 38.70 -24.51
C ASP A 196 47.36 37.46 -24.27
N ASP A 197 47.36 36.53 -25.23
CA ASP A 197 46.46 35.37 -25.30
C ASP A 197 47.22 34.07 -25.09
N HIS A 198 47.27 33.58 -23.85
CA HIS A 198 47.81 32.26 -23.51
C HIS A 198 46.91 31.50 -22.54
N GLY A 199 46.36 30.37 -23.01
CA GLY A 199 45.40 29.56 -22.27
C GLY A 199 46.01 28.75 -21.12
N GLY A 200 45.55 29.01 -19.90
CA GLY A 200 45.82 28.18 -18.71
C GLY A 200 44.53 27.53 -18.18
N ARG A 201 44.50 26.19 -18.09
CA ARG A 201 43.37 25.45 -17.48
C ARG A 201 43.36 25.66 -15.95
N ALA A 202 42.55 26.59 -15.47
CA ALA A 202 42.32 26.78 -14.03
C ALA A 202 41.44 25.65 -13.47
N LEU A 203 41.89 25.03 -12.37
CA LEU A 203 41.11 24.02 -11.63
C LEU A 203 40.15 24.71 -10.64
N PRO A 204 38.87 24.32 -10.57
CA PRO A 204 37.89 24.93 -9.65
C PRO A 204 38.08 24.43 -8.20
N GLY A 205 39.13 24.93 -7.52
CA GLY A 205 39.54 24.46 -6.19
C GLY A 205 39.27 25.41 -5.01
N LEU A 206 38.76 26.64 -5.24
CA LEU A 206 38.79 27.70 -4.22
C LEU A 206 37.44 28.07 -3.58
N HIS A 207 36.29 27.76 -4.19
CA HIS A 207 34.98 28.13 -3.62
C HIS A 207 34.62 27.38 -2.32
N ALA A 208 35.19 26.19 -2.09
CA ALA A 208 34.85 25.35 -0.93
C ALA A 208 35.25 25.95 0.43
N ARG A 209 36.21 26.89 0.50
CA ARG A 209 36.69 27.43 1.79
C ARG A 209 35.77 28.50 2.38
N HIS A 210 35.25 29.43 1.58
CA HIS A 210 34.36 30.49 2.08
C HIS A 210 32.97 29.99 2.51
N TYR A 211 32.55 28.81 2.05
CA TYR A 211 31.30 28.18 2.51
C TYR A 211 31.39 27.85 4.02
N HIS A 212 32.44 27.13 4.43
CA HIS A 212 32.62 26.69 5.83
C HIS A 212 32.74 27.83 6.85
N GLU A 213 33.27 28.99 6.47
CA GLU A 213 33.41 30.14 7.37
C GLU A 213 32.06 30.82 7.60
N ARG A 214 31.24 30.99 6.55
CA ARG A 214 29.86 31.49 6.70
C ARG A 214 28.97 30.51 7.46
N SER A 215 29.11 29.20 7.24
CA SER A 215 28.37 28.18 8.01
C SER A 215 28.67 28.24 9.50
N ARG A 216 29.88 28.62 9.91
CA ARG A 216 30.24 28.77 11.33
C ARG A 216 29.65 30.03 11.96
N ALA A 217 29.76 31.17 11.28
CA ALA A 217 29.15 32.42 11.77
C ALA A 217 27.63 32.27 11.98
N ALA A 218 26.94 31.65 11.01
CA ALA A 218 25.50 31.37 11.12
C ALA A 218 25.16 30.32 12.20
N ALA A 219 26.05 29.36 12.47
CA ALA A 219 25.84 28.37 13.53
C ALA A 219 26.00 28.96 14.94
N ASP A 220 26.93 29.91 15.14
CA ASP A 220 27.11 30.59 16.42
C ASP A 220 25.95 31.57 16.71
N GLU A 221 25.40 32.27 15.70
CA GLU A 221 24.18 33.08 15.87
C GLU A 221 22.91 32.23 16.08
N ALA A 222 22.86 31.01 15.53
CA ALA A 222 21.82 30.03 15.84
C ALA A 222 21.97 29.40 17.25
N GLY A 223 23.04 29.71 17.98
CA GLY A 223 23.37 29.19 19.32
C GLY A 223 22.48 29.68 20.48
N GLY A 224 21.21 29.99 20.21
CA GLY A 224 20.24 30.36 21.22
C GLY A 224 20.10 29.27 22.28
N ARG A 225 20.15 29.64 23.57
CA ARG A 225 19.98 28.70 24.69
C ARG A 225 18.58 28.11 24.68
N VAL A 226 18.42 26.93 24.08
CA VAL A 226 17.18 26.12 24.10
C VAL A 226 16.79 25.89 25.56
N THR A 227 15.75 26.58 26.01
CA THR A 227 15.24 26.44 27.37
C THR A 227 14.36 25.18 27.48
N VAL A 228 14.24 24.62 28.68
CA VAL A 228 13.40 23.43 28.91
C VAL A 228 11.93 23.69 28.53
N GLY A 229 11.43 24.93 28.70
CA GLY A 229 10.08 25.31 28.27
C GLY A 229 9.87 25.28 26.75
N ASP A 230 10.90 25.63 25.98
CA ASP A 230 10.87 25.61 24.51
C ASP A 230 10.83 24.18 23.95
N GLN A 231 11.50 23.24 24.63
CA GLN A 231 11.38 21.80 24.34
C GLN A 231 9.94 21.29 24.60
N PHE A 232 9.32 21.66 25.73
CA PHE A 232 7.93 21.29 26.00
C PHE A 232 6.96 21.86 24.94
N GLY A 233 7.15 23.12 24.53
CA GLY A 233 6.39 23.72 23.43
C GLY A 233 6.57 23.00 22.10
N THR A 234 7.79 22.54 21.80
CA THR A 234 8.09 21.73 20.60
C THR A 234 7.29 20.43 20.59
N TYR A 235 7.26 19.69 21.69
CA TYR A 235 6.55 18.40 21.75
C TYR A 235 5.02 18.53 21.75
N THR A 236 4.44 19.64 22.21
CA THR A 236 2.97 19.82 22.19
C THR A 236 2.38 19.76 20.78
N HIS A 237 3.09 20.22 19.74
CA HIS A 237 2.61 20.18 18.36
C HIS A 237 2.69 18.78 17.69
N LEU A 238 3.31 17.81 18.38
CA LEU A 238 3.31 16.37 18.04
C LEU A 238 2.36 15.53 18.92
N LEU A 239 1.57 16.17 19.80
CA LEU A 239 0.65 15.46 20.69
C LEU A 239 -0.32 14.50 19.94
N PRO A 240 -0.87 14.83 18.76
CA PRO A 240 -1.71 13.89 18.01
C PRO A 240 -0.97 12.60 17.64
N GLU A 241 0.23 12.70 17.06
CA GLU A 241 1.06 11.54 16.70
C GLU A 241 1.46 10.72 17.92
N ILE A 242 1.84 11.39 19.02
CA ILE A 242 2.20 10.73 20.29
C ILE A 242 1.01 9.95 20.85
N VAL A 243 -0.21 10.51 20.83
CA VAL A 243 -1.43 9.82 21.28
C VAL A 243 -1.72 8.59 20.43
N VAL A 244 -1.57 8.65 19.10
CA VAL A 244 -1.80 7.48 18.22
C VAL A 244 -0.71 6.41 18.43
N ALA A 245 0.55 6.80 18.59
CA ALA A 245 1.65 5.87 18.89
C ALA A 245 1.45 5.16 20.24
N VAL A 246 1.13 5.92 21.30
CA VAL A 246 0.81 5.36 22.63
C VAL A 246 -0.43 4.47 22.57
N THR A 247 -1.46 4.83 21.80
CA THR A 247 -2.64 3.98 21.56
C THR A 247 -2.24 2.62 20.95
N GLY A 248 -1.33 2.63 19.97
CA GLY A 248 -0.77 1.41 19.40
C GLY A 248 -0.05 0.55 20.45
N VAL A 249 0.81 1.15 21.28
CA VAL A 249 1.49 0.44 22.38
C VAL A 249 0.49 -0.12 23.40
N VAL A 250 -0.53 0.65 23.77
CA VAL A 250 -1.58 0.23 24.71
C VAL A 250 -2.40 -0.94 24.15
N ILE A 251 -2.74 -0.95 22.85
CA ILE A 251 -3.42 -2.09 22.20
C ILE A 251 -2.55 -3.35 22.29
N LEU A 252 -1.25 -3.25 21.99
CA LEU A 252 -0.33 -4.38 22.04
C LEU A 252 -0.15 -4.91 23.47
N VAL A 253 0.07 -4.02 24.45
CA VAL A 253 0.22 -4.38 25.87
C VAL A 253 -1.08 -4.98 26.43
N ALA A 254 -2.24 -4.42 26.10
CA ALA A 254 -3.54 -4.99 26.49
C ALA A 254 -3.81 -6.35 25.83
N ASP A 255 -3.34 -6.58 24.61
CA ASP A 255 -3.45 -7.90 23.97
C ASP A 255 -2.65 -8.98 24.72
N VAL A 256 -1.40 -8.64 25.07
CA VAL A 256 -0.46 -9.51 25.79
C VAL A 256 -0.84 -9.73 27.26
N LEU A 257 -1.26 -8.70 27.97
CA LEU A 257 -1.66 -8.78 29.40
C LEU A 257 -3.05 -9.38 29.61
N TRP A 258 -3.93 -9.31 28.60
CA TRP A 258 -5.26 -9.95 28.62
C TRP A 258 -5.35 -11.08 27.59
N PRO A 259 -4.57 -12.17 27.72
CA PRO A 259 -4.65 -13.32 26.82
C PRO A 259 -5.97 -14.05 27.09
N GLY A 260 -6.97 -13.80 26.23
CA GLY A 260 -8.33 -14.34 26.39
C GLY A 260 -8.32 -15.85 26.63
N ARG A 261 -9.13 -16.27 27.61
CA ARG A 261 -9.20 -17.64 28.16
C ARG A 261 -9.23 -18.68 27.04
N ALA A 262 -8.41 -19.73 27.16
CA ALA A 262 -8.13 -20.69 26.10
C ALA A 262 -9.33 -21.56 25.66
N THR A 263 -10.48 -21.46 26.35
CA THR A 263 -11.70 -22.22 26.11
C THR A 263 -12.68 -21.57 25.12
N GLU A 264 -12.49 -20.28 24.79
CA GLU A 264 -13.37 -19.55 23.85
C GLU A 264 -12.96 -19.81 22.38
N PRO A 265 -13.80 -20.40 21.51
CA PRO A 265 -13.40 -20.80 20.15
C PRO A 265 -13.00 -19.65 19.20
N ALA A 266 -13.42 -18.41 19.52
CA ALA A 266 -13.23 -17.21 18.70
C ALA A 266 -12.61 -16.04 19.49
N ARG A 267 -11.32 -15.77 19.29
CA ARG A 267 -10.59 -14.62 19.86
C ARG A 267 -10.94 -13.29 19.14
N SER A 268 -12.22 -12.95 19.06
CA SER A 268 -12.62 -11.56 18.77
C SER A 268 -12.40 -10.70 20.01
N LYS A 269 -11.44 -9.78 19.96
CA LYS A 269 -11.18 -8.77 21.01
C LYS A 269 -11.70 -7.40 20.54
N PRO A 270 -13.03 -7.14 20.51
CA PRO A 270 -13.57 -5.87 20.05
C PRO A 270 -13.11 -4.69 20.91
N ALA A 271 -12.74 -4.93 22.18
CA ALA A 271 -12.10 -3.96 23.06
C ALA A 271 -10.87 -3.27 22.43
N ALA A 272 -10.04 -4.00 21.68
CA ALA A 272 -8.89 -3.42 20.99
C ALA A 272 -9.29 -2.45 19.86
N ALA A 273 -10.41 -2.69 19.18
CA ALA A 273 -10.97 -1.74 18.21
C ALA A 273 -11.52 -0.49 18.90
N TYR A 274 -12.23 -0.65 20.03
CA TYR A 274 -12.74 0.49 20.80
C TYR A 274 -11.61 1.34 21.42
N LEU A 275 -10.52 0.72 21.90
CA LEU A 275 -9.31 1.43 22.32
C LEU A 275 -8.67 2.21 21.15
N GLY A 276 -8.58 1.60 19.97
CA GLY A 276 -8.10 2.28 18.75
C GLY A 276 -8.98 3.47 18.35
N VAL A 277 -10.30 3.31 18.39
CA VAL A 277 -11.26 4.41 18.12
C VAL A 277 -11.12 5.52 19.16
N ALA A 278 -11.06 5.19 20.45
CA ALA A 278 -10.91 6.18 21.52
C ALA A 278 -9.60 6.97 21.41
N GLY A 279 -8.48 6.30 21.12
CA GLY A 279 -7.18 6.94 20.92
C GLY A 279 -7.12 7.80 19.66
N LEU A 280 -7.70 7.35 18.54
CA LEU A 280 -7.81 8.17 17.33
C LEU A 280 -8.71 9.40 17.56
N LEU A 281 -9.83 9.26 18.30
CA LEU A 281 -10.69 10.40 18.65
C LEU A 281 -9.97 11.38 19.59
N LEU A 282 -9.18 10.90 20.55
CA LEU A 282 -8.36 11.75 21.42
C LEU A 282 -7.28 12.51 20.63
N ALA A 283 -6.62 11.86 19.67
CA ALA A 283 -5.71 12.52 18.74
C ALA A 283 -6.44 13.53 17.84
N GLY A 284 -7.71 13.26 17.49
CA GLY A 284 -8.58 14.20 16.78
C GLY A 284 -8.87 15.46 17.60
N VAL A 285 -9.24 15.30 18.87
CA VAL A 285 -9.43 16.42 19.82
C VAL A 285 -8.13 17.21 19.97
N ALA A 286 -6.98 16.55 20.16
CA ALA A 286 -5.68 17.23 20.21
C ALA A 286 -5.38 18.01 18.91
N THR A 287 -5.70 17.45 17.74
CA THR A 287 -5.52 18.12 16.44
C THR A 287 -6.42 19.36 16.30
N VAL A 288 -7.67 19.31 16.79
CA VAL A 288 -8.59 20.47 16.78
C VAL A 288 -8.16 21.54 17.78
N VAL A 289 -7.72 21.16 18.99
CA VAL A 289 -7.24 22.11 20.01
C VAL A 289 -5.96 22.84 19.57
N LEU A 290 -5.12 22.20 18.75
CA LEU A 290 -3.90 22.78 18.18
C LEU A 290 -4.12 23.44 16.80
N ALA A 291 -5.35 23.41 16.25
CA ALA A 291 -5.62 23.96 14.93
C ALA A 291 -5.39 25.47 14.88
N GLY A 292 -4.82 25.95 13.77
CA GLY A 292 -4.41 27.35 13.61
C GLY A 292 -3.09 27.72 14.29
N THR A 293 -2.44 26.79 15.00
CA THR A 293 -1.06 26.98 15.46
C THR A 293 -0.07 26.47 14.40
N GLU A 294 0.65 27.40 13.76
CA GLU A 294 1.63 27.08 12.73
C GLU A 294 3.05 27.06 13.33
N ARG A 295 3.80 25.97 13.12
CA ARG A 295 5.16 25.77 13.64
C ARG A 295 6.00 24.89 12.73
N THR A 296 7.21 25.35 12.43
CA THR A 296 8.31 24.51 11.97
C THR A 296 9.03 23.92 13.18
N LEU A 297 9.24 22.61 13.21
CA LEU A 297 9.90 21.88 14.30
C LEU A 297 11.20 21.22 13.81
N PHE A 298 12.14 20.99 14.75
CA PHE A 298 13.40 20.28 14.51
C PHE A 298 14.17 20.77 13.27
N ALA A 299 14.42 22.08 13.19
CA ALA A 299 15.18 22.73 12.10
C ALA A 299 14.66 22.43 10.67
N GLY A 300 13.33 22.32 10.49
CA GLY A 300 12.71 22.13 9.17
C GLY A 300 12.35 20.69 8.81
N VAL A 301 12.55 19.74 9.74
CA VAL A 301 12.21 18.32 9.50
C VAL A 301 10.70 18.08 9.51
N VAL A 302 9.95 18.79 10.36
CA VAL A 302 8.49 18.68 10.49
C VAL A 302 7.84 20.05 10.41
N GLN A 303 6.81 20.18 9.57
CA GLN A 303 5.98 21.37 9.44
C GLN A 303 4.57 21.07 9.95
N VAL A 304 4.16 21.80 11.00
CA VAL A 304 2.80 21.80 11.53
C VAL A 304 2.10 23.07 11.05
N ASP A 305 1.07 22.89 10.24
CA ASP A 305 0.34 23.94 9.52
C ASP A 305 -1.11 23.50 9.17
N GLY A 306 -1.86 24.36 8.46
CA GLY A 306 -3.21 24.07 8.00
C GLY A 306 -3.34 22.80 7.13
N LEU A 307 -2.35 22.51 6.28
CA LEU A 307 -2.36 21.32 5.41
C LEU A 307 -2.17 20.02 6.23
N SER A 308 -1.19 20.00 7.12
CA SER A 308 -0.96 18.88 8.04
C SER A 308 -2.18 18.64 8.94
N THR A 309 -2.81 19.71 9.43
CA THR A 309 -3.99 19.66 10.30
C THR A 309 -5.19 19.07 9.55
N PHE A 310 -5.45 19.52 8.32
CA PHE A 310 -6.46 18.93 7.44
C PHE A 310 -6.25 17.42 7.23
N PHE A 311 -5.04 17.01 6.84
CA PHE A 311 -4.75 15.61 6.56
C PHE A 311 -4.76 14.73 7.82
N ARG A 312 -4.26 15.22 8.97
CA ARG A 312 -4.38 14.55 10.27
C ARG A 312 -5.84 14.20 10.58
N LEU A 313 -6.75 15.18 10.49
CA LEU A 313 -8.18 14.97 10.71
C LEU A 313 -8.80 13.98 9.70
N LEU A 314 -8.41 14.07 8.41
CA LEU A 314 -8.87 13.15 7.37
C LEU A 314 -8.44 11.70 7.67
N PHE A 315 -7.17 11.46 8.01
CA PHE A 315 -6.66 10.13 8.33
C PHE A 315 -7.22 9.56 9.64
N ILE A 316 -7.43 10.40 10.65
CA ILE A 316 -8.11 10.03 11.90
C ILE A 316 -9.55 9.59 11.61
N GLY A 317 -10.32 10.36 10.83
CA GLY A 317 -11.67 10.00 10.41
C GLY A 317 -11.75 8.70 9.62
N ILE A 318 -10.84 8.52 8.65
CA ILE A 318 -10.67 7.26 7.90
C ILE A 318 -10.40 6.09 8.85
N GLY A 319 -9.46 6.25 9.78
CA GLY A 319 -9.08 5.22 10.74
C GLY A 319 -10.23 4.80 11.65
N VAL A 320 -10.96 5.77 12.22
CA VAL A 320 -12.15 5.51 13.06
C VAL A 320 -13.23 4.75 12.29
N LEU A 321 -13.58 5.18 11.09
CA LEU A 321 -14.59 4.50 10.26
C LEU A 321 -14.16 3.08 9.88
N VAL A 322 -12.89 2.89 9.50
CA VAL A 322 -12.34 1.56 9.16
C VAL A 322 -12.32 0.63 10.37
N LEU A 323 -11.95 1.11 11.56
CA LEU A 323 -11.99 0.30 12.78
C LEU A 323 -13.42 -0.15 13.09
N LEU A 324 -14.41 0.76 13.01
CA LEU A 324 -15.82 0.45 13.21
C LEU A 324 -16.37 -0.57 12.18
N LEU A 325 -15.98 -0.46 10.91
CA LEU A 325 -16.31 -1.43 9.86
C LEU A 325 -15.64 -2.80 10.06
N SER A 326 -14.50 -2.82 10.73
CA SER A 326 -13.68 -4.02 10.92
C SER A 326 -14.13 -4.91 12.09
N VAL A 327 -14.76 -4.34 13.13
CA VAL A 327 -15.11 -5.08 14.37
C VAL A 327 -15.96 -6.33 14.10
N ASP A 328 -16.94 -6.21 13.21
CA ASP A 328 -17.85 -7.30 12.83
C ASP A 328 -17.26 -8.25 11.77
N SER A 329 -16.21 -7.82 11.07
CA SER A 329 -15.69 -8.47 9.86
C SER A 329 -14.39 -9.25 10.09
N VAL A 330 -13.45 -8.72 10.87
CA VAL A 330 -12.17 -9.38 11.20
C VAL A 330 -12.33 -10.81 11.75
N PRO A 331 -13.33 -11.11 12.63
CA PRO A 331 -13.50 -12.47 13.17
C PRO A 331 -13.83 -13.55 12.14
N THR A 332 -14.24 -13.22 10.91
CA THR A 332 -14.54 -14.23 9.88
C THR A 332 -13.28 -14.74 9.18
N PHE A 333 -12.22 -13.93 9.09
CA PHE A 333 -10.97 -14.27 8.40
C PHE A 333 -9.74 -14.40 9.32
N SER A 334 -9.81 -13.93 10.58
CA SER A 334 -8.71 -14.08 11.56
C SER A 334 -9.19 -14.36 12.98
N LYS A 335 -8.45 -15.23 13.69
CA LYS A 335 -8.53 -15.38 15.16
C LYS A 335 -7.70 -14.35 15.92
N TRP A 336 -6.83 -13.64 15.21
CA TRP A 336 -5.87 -12.66 15.70
C TRP A 336 -6.42 -11.29 15.32
N SER A 337 -7.11 -10.64 16.26
CA SER A 337 -7.93 -9.45 15.98
C SER A 337 -7.37 -8.16 16.55
N ALA A 338 -6.64 -8.20 17.67
CA ALA A 338 -6.00 -7.01 18.22
C ALA A 338 -4.88 -6.48 17.31
N GLU A 339 -4.10 -7.39 16.73
CA GLU A 339 -2.99 -7.07 15.83
C GLU A 339 -3.48 -6.45 14.51
N TYR A 340 -4.72 -6.74 14.09
CA TYR A 340 -5.36 -6.06 12.96
C TYR A 340 -5.63 -4.58 13.31
N TYR A 341 -6.29 -4.30 14.44
CA TYR A 341 -6.60 -2.92 14.84
C TYR A 341 -5.31 -2.14 15.14
N LEU A 342 -4.30 -2.79 15.72
CA LEU A 342 -2.94 -2.27 15.88
C LEU A 342 -2.35 -1.81 14.54
N LEU A 343 -2.35 -2.66 13.50
CA LEU A 343 -1.81 -2.32 12.18
C LEU A 343 -2.55 -1.16 11.51
N VAL A 344 -3.88 -1.05 11.70
CA VAL A 344 -4.65 0.11 11.22
C VAL A 344 -4.24 1.39 11.95
N VAL A 345 -4.09 1.35 13.28
CA VAL A 345 -3.64 2.51 14.10
C VAL A 345 -2.22 2.95 13.72
N TRP A 346 -1.27 2.03 13.60
CA TRP A 346 0.10 2.34 13.17
C TRP A 346 0.20 2.85 11.72
N CYS A 347 -0.65 2.34 10.82
CA CYS A 347 -0.75 2.87 9.47
C CYS A 347 -1.28 4.31 9.46
N THR A 348 -2.31 4.60 10.27
CA THR A 348 -2.86 5.96 10.43
C THR A 348 -1.80 6.92 11.01
N LEU A 349 -0.98 6.48 11.97
CA LEU A 349 0.18 7.25 12.43
C LEU A 349 1.15 7.55 11.27
N GLY A 350 1.50 6.55 10.45
CA GLY A 350 2.34 6.74 9.27
C GLY A 350 1.77 7.74 8.27
N HIS A 351 0.46 7.75 8.06
CA HIS A 351 -0.23 8.75 7.22
C HIS A 351 -0.18 10.16 7.84
N MET A 352 -0.42 10.29 9.16
CA MET A 352 -0.36 11.57 9.89
C MET A 352 1.03 12.20 9.82
N VAL A 353 2.07 11.42 10.17
CA VAL A 353 3.47 11.89 10.10
C VAL A 353 3.79 12.36 8.68
N LEU A 354 3.44 11.59 7.64
CA LEU A 354 3.75 11.92 6.24
C LEU A 354 3.16 13.26 5.77
N ALA A 355 2.03 13.72 6.32
CA ALA A 355 1.46 15.03 6.01
C ALA A 355 2.19 16.20 6.72
N SER A 356 2.91 15.90 7.80
CA SER A 356 3.74 16.85 8.55
C SER A 356 5.23 16.83 8.13
N SER A 357 5.71 15.77 7.47
CA SER A 357 7.11 15.66 7.02
C SER A 357 7.46 16.76 6.01
N ALA A 358 8.55 17.50 6.28
CA ALA A 358 9.08 18.57 5.43
C ALA A 358 10.54 18.30 4.97
N GLU A 359 10.97 17.05 5.05
CA GLU A 359 12.35 16.61 4.84
C GLU A 359 12.38 15.17 4.27
N LEU A 360 13.29 14.90 3.32
CA LEU A 360 13.26 13.70 2.47
C LEU A 360 13.42 12.37 3.23
N PHE A 361 14.33 12.27 4.20
CA PHE A 361 14.51 11.05 4.99
C PHE A 361 13.28 10.76 5.87
N THR A 362 12.69 11.79 6.46
CA THR A 362 11.49 11.72 7.31
C THR A 362 10.23 11.41 6.48
N ILE A 363 10.16 11.90 5.25
CA ILE A 363 9.19 11.46 4.23
C ILE A 363 9.34 9.96 3.96
N PHE A 364 10.56 9.47 3.70
CA PHE A 364 10.80 8.05 3.42
C PHE A 364 10.43 7.16 4.61
N VAL A 365 10.79 7.55 5.84
CA VAL A 365 10.43 6.81 7.07
C VAL A 365 8.90 6.77 7.26
N ALA A 366 8.19 7.88 7.06
CA ALA A 366 6.72 7.91 7.17
C ALA A 366 6.02 7.11 6.04
N LEU A 367 6.60 7.07 4.84
CA LEU A 367 6.16 6.18 3.76
C LEU A 367 6.31 4.70 4.14
N GLN A 368 7.41 4.30 4.76
CA GLN A 368 7.56 2.93 5.27
C GLN A 368 6.57 2.63 6.40
N LEU A 369 6.40 3.58 7.34
CA LEU A 369 5.47 3.44 8.48
C LEU A 369 4.01 3.29 8.03
N SER A 370 3.60 3.93 6.93
CA SER A 370 2.28 3.71 6.33
C SER A 370 2.20 2.42 5.50
N SER A 371 3.25 2.06 4.75
CA SER A 371 3.17 1.00 3.73
C SER A 371 3.41 -0.41 4.29
N ILE A 372 4.30 -0.57 5.29
CA ILE A 372 4.58 -1.88 5.91
C ILE A 372 3.32 -2.48 6.57
N PRO A 373 2.53 -1.74 7.36
CA PRO A 373 1.28 -2.27 7.91
C PRO A 373 0.25 -2.64 6.83
N LEU A 374 0.16 -1.89 5.73
CA LEU A 374 -0.75 -2.19 4.62
C LEU A 374 -0.42 -3.51 3.93
N ILE A 375 0.86 -3.81 3.72
CA ILE A 375 1.31 -5.10 3.16
C ILE A 375 0.81 -6.27 4.03
N VAL A 376 0.94 -6.15 5.35
CA VAL A 376 0.49 -7.17 6.32
C VAL A 376 -1.04 -7.25 6.38
N LEU A 377 -1.74 -6.12 6.30
CA LEU A 377 -3.21 -6.06 6.28
C LEU A 377 -3.79 -6.71 5.01
N ILE A 378 -3.18 -6.52 3.83
CA ILE A 378 -3.63 -7.15 2.57
C ILE A 378 -3.50 -8.68 2.67
N GLY A 379 -2.44 -9.18 3.31
CA GLY A 379 -2.16 -10.61 3.54
C GLY A 379 -2.83 -11.21 4.78
N TYR A 380 -3.72 -10.47 5.45
CA TYR A 380 -4.17 -10.83 6.80
C TYR A 380 -5.12 -12.02 6.84
N ALA A 381 -5.83 -12.30 5.74
CA ALA A 381 -6.67 -13.48 5.61
C ALA A 381 -5.82 -14.71 5.21
N LYS A 382 -4.94 -15.15 6.12
CA LYS A 382 -3.92 -16.23 5.93
C LYS A 382 -4.45 -17.61 5.47
N ARG A 383 -5.75 -17.76 5.26
CA ARG A 383 -6.43 -18.97 4.74
C ARG A 383 -6.93 -18.81 3.29
N ASP A 384 -6.99 -17.59 2.77
CA ASP A 384 -7.34 -17.32 1.37
C ASP A 384 -6.05 -17.14 0.56
N PRO A 385 -5.74 -18.02 -0.42
CA PRO A 385 -4.54 -17.88 -1.24
C PRO A 385 -4.52 -16.57 -2.04
N ARG A 386 -5.69 -15.97 -2.34
CA ARG A 386 -5.78 -14.67 -3.05
C ARG A 386 -5.25 -13.52 -2.18
N SER A 387 -5.46 -13.57 -0.86
CA SER A 387 -4.92 -12.59 0.09
C SER A 387 -3.40 -12.70 0.19
N GLY A 388 -2.86 -13.93 0.19
CA GLY A 388 -1.42 -14.18 0.11
C GLY A 388 -0.80 -13.69 -1.20
N GLU A 389 -1.40 -14.01 -2.34
CA GLU A 389 -0.93 -13.58 -3.66
C GLU A 389 -0.98 -12.05 -3.81
N ALA A 390 -2.08 -11.41 -3.40
CA ALA A 390 -2.25 -9.97 -3.42
C ALA A 390 -1.22 -9.26 -2.52
N SER A 391 -0.93 -9.80 -1.33
CA SER A 391 0.07 -9.26 -0.42
C SER A 391 1.48 -9.37 -1.01
N LEU A 392 1.83 -10.51 -1.62
CA LEU A 392 3.13 -10.69 -2.26
C LEU A 392 3.32 -9.78 -3.49
N LYS A 393 2.28 -9.67 -4.35
CA LYS A 393 2.25 -8.72 -5.47
C LYS A 393 2.45 -7.27 -4.99
N TYR A 394 1.70 -6.86 -3.96
CA TYR A 394 1.80 -5.52 -3.40
C TYR A 394 3.17 -5.26 -2.75
N LEU A 395 3.69 -6.20 -1.95
CA LEU A 395 5.03 -6.12 -1.33
C LEU A 395 6.12 -5.88 -2.37
N LEU A 396 6.19 -6.71 -3.42
CA LEU A 396 7.23 -6.61 -4.44
C LEU A 396 7.15 -5.27 -5.19
N LEU A 397 5.94 -4.83 -5.54
CA LEU A 397 5.73 -3.58 -6.28
C LEU A 397 5.97 -2.34 -5.40
N VAL A 398 5.61 -2.38 -4.11
CA VAL A 398 5.94 -1.33 -3.12
C VAL A 398 7.45 -1.24 -2.90
N LEU A 399 8.16 -2.37 -2.77
CA LEU A 399 9.62 -2.37 -2.60
C LEU A 399 10.32 -1.73 -3.81
N VAL A 400 9.96 -2.14 -5.04
CA VAL A 400 10.53 -1.55 -6.27
C VAL A 400 10.21 -0.06 -6.37
N SER A 401 8.95 0.34 -6.16
CA SER A 401 8.55 1.75 -6.22
C SER A 401 9.25 2.61 -5.18
N THR A 402 9.39 2.11 -3.94
CA THR A 402 10.00 2.90 -2.86
C THR A 402 11.53 2.93 -2.96
N ALA A 403 12.16 1.93 -3.59
CA ALA A 403 13.57 1.98 -3.97
C ALA A 403 13.82 3.01 -5.09
N VAL A 404 12.95 3.07 -6.10
CA VAL A 404 12.99 4.10 -7.16
C VAL A 404 12.82 5.51 -6.57
N LEU A 405 11.84 5.68 -5.67
CA LEU A 405 11.60 6.94 -4.96
C LEU A 405 12.83 7.36 -4.15
N LEU A 406 13.40 6.44 -3.35
CA LEU A 406 14.59 6.70 -2.55
C LEU A 406 15.80 7.06 -3.41
N TYR A 407 16.00 6.39 -4.56
CA TYR A 407 17.08 6.75 -5.47
C TYR A 407 16.91 8.19 -5.98
N GLY A 408 15.68 8.59 -6.35
CA GLY A 408 15.34 9.97 -6.70
C GLY A 408 15.66 10.98 -5.59
N MET A 409 15.32 10.65 -4.33
CA MET A 409 15.68 11.45 -3.15
C MET A 409 17.20 11.58 -2.99
N THR A 410 17.95 10.49 -3.15
CA THR A 410 19.42 10.51 -3.01
C THR A 410 20.12 11.29 -4.14
N LEU A 411 19.57 11.32 -5.36
CA LEU A 411 20.12 12.15 -6.44
C LEU A 411 19.92 13.65 -6.16
N ILE A 412 18.75 14.05 -5.66
CA ILE A 412 18.46 15.45 -5.31
C ILE A 412 19.32 15.89 -4.11
N TYR A 413 19.35 15.08 -3.05
CA TYR A 413 20.22 15.34 -1.88
C TYR A 413 21.70 15.38 -2.27
N GLY A 414 22.16 14.47 -3.12
CA GLY A 414 23.56 14.40 -3.57
C GLY A 414 23.99 15.54 -4.50
N ALA A 415 23.06 16.17 -5.22
CA ALA A 415 23.32 17.33 -6.06
C ALA A 415 23.23 18.67 -5.30
N LEU A 416 22.22 18.83 -4.43
CA LEU A 416 21.92 20.10 -3.75
C LEU A 416 22.49 20.19 -2.32
N GLY A 417 22.99 19.08 -1.75
CA GLY A 417 23.57 19.04 -0.40
C GLY A 417 22.58 19.20 0.76
N THR A 418 21.28 19.30 0.50
CA THR A 418 20.21 19.54 1.48
C THR A 418 19.04 18.57 1.30
N SER A 419 18.41 18.17 2.42
CA SER A 419 17.26 17.25 2.43
C SER A 419 15.95 17.87 2.91
N THR A 420 15.95 19.13 3.38
CA THR A 420 14.70 19.85 3.71
C THR A 420 14.05 20.37 2.43
N LEU A 421 12.72 20.32 2.35
CA LEU A 421 12.01 20.76 1.14
C LEU A 421 12.22 22.25 0.85
N VAL A 422 12.23 23.10 1.90
CA VAL A 422 12.50 24.54 1.77
C VAL A 422 13.94 24.79 1.28
N GLY A 423 14.92 24.02 1.77
CA GLY A 423 16.30 24.11 1.29
C GLY A 423 16.43 23.70 -0.17
N ILE A 424 15.78 22.59 -0.55
CA ILE A 424 15.73 22.12 -1.95
C ILE A 424 15.14 23.22 -2.86
N GLY A 425 14.03 23.86 -2.46
CA GLY A 425 13.44 24.96 -3.21
C GLY A 425 14.35 26.19 -3.33
N ALA A 426 15.12 26.52 -2.29
CA ALA A 426 16.05 27.63 -2.30
C ALA A 426 17.24 27.39 -3.24
N GLU A 427 17.87 26.22 -3.19
CA GLU A 427 19.00 25.87 -4.09
C GLU A 427 18.53 25.80 -5.55
N LEU A 428 17.36 25.19 -5.82
CA LEU A 428 16.78 25.14 -7.17
C LEU A 428 16.45 26.53 -7.74
N ALA A 429 16.06 27.49 -6.89
CA ALA A 429 15.86 28.88 -7.30
C ALA A 429 17.19 29.61 -7.55
N ALA A 430 18.27 29.23 -6.85
CA ALA A 430 19.60 29.83 -6.99
C ALA A 430 20.33 29.42 -8.27
N GLU A 431 20.11 28.19 -8.77
CA GLU A 431 20.66 27.74 -10.07
C GLU A 431 19.95 28.37 -11.29
N GLY A 432 18.80 29.03 -11.08
CA GLY A 432 17.97 29.60 -12.13
C GLY A 432 17.27 28.54 -12.99
N ASN A 433 16.88 28.89 -14.22
CA ASN A 433 16.07 28.00 -15.07
C ASN A 433 16.82 26.77 -15.63
N ALA A 434 18.10 26.58 -15.30
CA ALA A 434 18.97 25.54 -15.88
C ALA A 434 19.07 24.31 -14.97
N ILE A 435 18.03 23.46 -14.97
CA ILE A 435 17.96 22.24 -14.16
C ILE A 435 19.15 21.31 -14.44
N GLN A 436 19.94 20.96 -13.42
CA GLN A 436 20.96 19.91 -13.59
C GLN A 436 20.33 18.58 -14.05
N PRO A 437 20.91 17.84 -15.01
CA PRO A 437 20.37 16.55 -15.45
C PRO A 437 20.20 15.51 -14.33
N VAL A 438 21.05 15.56 -13.30
CA VAL A 438 20.97 14.69 -12.11
C VAL A 438 19.72 15.00 -11.27
N VAL A 439 19.44 16.29 -11.07
CA VAL A 439 18.24 16.79 -10.38
C VAL A 439 16.98 16.46 -11.19
N ALA A 440 17.00 16.68 -12.50
CA ALA A 440 15.88 16.35 -13.39
C ALA A 440 15.53 14.85 -13.35
N LEU A 441 16.55 13.98 -13.39
CA LEU A 441 16.37 12.53 -13.19
C LEU A 441 15.81 12.23 -11.80
N GLY A 442 16.32 12.87 -10.75
CA GLY A 442 15.80 12.74 -9.39
C GLY A 442 14.30 13.09 -9.27
N ILE A 443 13.86 14.17 -9.92
CA ILE A 443 12.45 14.59 -9.97
C ILE A 443 11.59 13.56 -10.71
N VAL A 444 12.05 13.01 -11.85
CA VAL A 444 11.32 11.97 -12.60
C VAL A 444 11.13 10.69 -11.76
N LEU A 445 12.14 10.31 -10.97
CA LEU A 445 12.06 9.15 -10.08
C LEU A 445 11.18 9.43 -8.84
N LEU A 446 11.19 10.66 -8.31
CA LEU A 446 10.23 11.10 -7.29
C LEU A 446 8.78 11.00 -7.81
N LEU A 447 8.52 11.53 -9.01
CA LEU A 447 7.20 11.50 -9.64
C LEU A 447 6.73 10.07 -9.94
N THR A 448 7.66 9.16 -10.28
CA THR A 448 7.39 7.73 -10.46
C THR A 448 6.89 7.07 -9.15
N GLY A 449 7.56 7.34 -8.03
CA GLY A 449 7.14 6.84 -6.72
C GLY A 449 5.84 7.47 -6.21
N PHE A 450 5.65 8.77 -6.45
CA PHE A 450 4.38 9.46 -6.21
C PHE A 450 3.22 8.80 -6.96
N ALA A 451 3.34 8.67 -8.29
CA ALA A 451 2.30 8.15 -9.16
C ALA A 451 1.84 6.75 -8.74
N PHE A 452 2.80 5.88 -8.37
CA PHE A 452 2.53 4.57 -7.80
C PHE A 452 1.71 4.64 -6.50
N LYS A 453 2.11 5.51 -5.55
CA LYS A 453 1.46 5.66 -4.23
C LYS A 453 0.04 6.25 -4.34
N VAL A 454 -0.21 7.16 -5.30
CA VAL A 454 -1.56 7.70 -5.57
C VAL A 454 -2.39 6.91 -6.58
N THR A 455 -1.93 5.74 -7.03
CA THR A 455 -2.65 4.86 -7.99
C THR A 455 -2.87 5.45 -9.39
N ALA A 456 -2.00 6.37 -9.81
CA ALA A 456 -2.07 7.00 -11.13
C ALA A 456 -1.43 6.13 -12.23
N ALA A 457 -1.96 6.23 -13.45
CA ALA A 457 -1.38 5.63 -14.64
C ALA A 457 -0.07 6.35 -15.04
N PRO A 458 0.93 5.62 -15.56
CA PRO A 458 0.92 4.18 -15.86
C PRO A 458 1.11 3.26 -14.63
N PHE A 459 1.53 3.77 -13.48
CA PHE A 459 2.03 2.97 -12.34
C PHE A 459 0.93 2.32 -11.47
N HIS A 460 -0.31 2.21 -11.97
CA HIS A 460 -1.49 1.71 -11.25
C HIS A 460 -1.60 0.18 -11.16
N PHE A 461 -0.69 -0.58 -11.79
CA PHE A 461 -0.85 -2.02 -12.04
C PHE A 461 -1.14 -2.88 -10.80
N TRP A 462 -0.67 -2.47 -9.62
CA TRP A 462 -0.88 -3.20 -8.36
C TRP A 462 -2.34 -3.21 -7.87
N VAL A 463 -3.12 -2.22 -8.28
CA VAL A 463 -4.37 -1.81 -7.63
C VAL A 463 -5.50 -2.83 -7.77
N PRO A 464 -5.83 -3.38 -8.96
CA PRO A 464 -6.97 -4.29 -9.11
C PRO A 464 -6.79 -5.59 -8.32
N ASP A 465 -5.58 -6.16 -8.33
CA ASP A 465 -5.29 -7.44 -7.68
C ASP A 465 -5.14 -7.28 -6.16
N ALA A 466 -4.50 -6.19 -5.70
CA ALA A 466 -4.43 -5.88 -4.27
C ALA A 466 -5.82 -5.67 -3.66
N TYR A 467 -6.72 -4.97 -4.36
CA TYR A 467 -8.05 -4.69 -3.86
C TYR A 467 -8.94 -5.93 -3.82
N ASP A 468 -8.81 -6.82 -4.81
CA ASP A 468 -9.61 -8.04 -4.95
C ASP A 468 -9.23 -9.10 -3.90
N GLY A 469 -7.94 -9.37 -3.74
CA GLY A 469 -7.43 -10.36 -2.78
C GLY A 469 -7.45 -9.89 -1.33
N ALA A 470 -7.44 -8.57 -1.06
CA ALA A 470 -7.52 -8.05 0.30
C ALA A 470 -8.90 -8.32 0.95
N PRO A 471 -8.96 -8.46 2.29
CA PRO A 471 -10.21 -8.42 3.03
C PRO A 471 -10.93 -7.08 2.80
N ALA A 472 -12.25 -7.10 2.57
CA ALA A 472 -13.02 -5.90 2.21
C ALA A 472 -12.77 -4.64 3.09
N PRO A 473 -12.64 -4.70 4.44
CA PRO A 473 -12.34 -3.50 5.24
C PRO A 473 -10.91 -2.98 5.04
N VAL A 474 -9.96 -3.84 4.65
CA VAL A 474 -8.60 -3.43 4.24
C VAL A 474 -8.66 -2.76 2.87
N THR A 475 -9.42 -3.31 1.93
CA THR A 475 -9.66 -2.66 0.62
C THR A 475 -10.24 -1.26 0.79
N ALA A 476 -11.20 -1.10 1.71
CA ALA A 476 -11.76 0.20 2.08
C ALA A 476 -10.67 1.18 2.55
N PHE A 477 -9.87 0.79 3.54
CA PHE A 477 -8.80 1.61 4.10
C PHE A 477 -7.72 1.98 3.07
N LEU A 478 -7.24 0.99 2.32
CA LEU A 478 -6.23 1.10 1.27
C LEU A 478 -6.66 2.08 0.17
N SER A 479 -7.95 2.09 -0.17
CA SER A 479 -8.50 2.91 -1.26
C SER A 479 -8.59 4.41 -0.98
N VAL A 480 -8.59 4.82 0.29
CA VAL A 480 -8.63 6.24 0.71
C VAL A 480 -7.35 6.65 1.45
N GLY A 481 -6.92 5.91 2.47
CA GLY A 481 -5.82 6.29 3.35
C GLY A 481 -4.48 6.39 2.62
N SER A 482 -4.02 5.29 2.00
CA SER A 482 -2.74 5.28 1.29
C SER A 482 -2.72 6.24 0.10
N LYS A 483 -3.88 6.48 -0.53
CA LYS A 483 -4.02 7.40 -1.66
C LYS A 483 -3.83 8.85 -1.21
N PHE A 484 -4.55 9.28 -0.19
CA PHE A 484 -4.44 10.66 0.30
C PHE A 484 -3.14 10.92 1.06
N ALA A 485 -2.50 9.89 1.63
CA ALA A 485 -1.13 9.99 2.10
C ALA A 485 -0.14 10.27 0.95
N GLY A 486 -0.35 9.68 -0.23
CA GLY A 486 0.39 10.01 -1.44
C GLY A 486 0.13 11.42 -1.97
N PHE A 487 -1.11 11.93 -1.88
CA PHE A 487 -1.43 13.32 -2.26
C PHE A 487 -0.90 14.35 -1.26
N ALA A 488 -0.94 14.09 0.05
CA ALA A 488 -0.33 14.95 1.07
C ALA A 488 1.18 15.11 0.82
N LEU A 489 1.86 13.99 0.54
CA LEU A 489 3.26 13.95 0.13
C LEU A 489 3.52 14.75 -1.16
N ALA A 490 2.70 14.59 -2.20
CA ALA A 490 2.87 15.32 -3.45
C ALA A 490 2.72 16.83 -3.26
N LEU A 491 1.69 17.26 -2.54
CA LEU A 491 1.47 18.67 -2.22
C LEU A 491 2.66 19.26 -1.45
N ARG A 492 3.20 18.53 -0.47
CA ARG A 492 4.47 18.89 0.20
C ARG A 492 5.63 19.05 -0.80
N ILE A 493 6.04 17.96 -1.47
CA ILE A 493 7.25 17.95 -2.31
C ILE A 493 7.14 18.95 -3.46
N ILE A 494 6.05 18.93 -4.21
CA ILE A 494 5.97 19.63 -5.50
C ILE A 494 5.68 21.12 -5.27
N VAL A 495 4.82 21.49 -4.30
CA VAL A 495 4.45 22.89 -4.07
C VAL A 495 5.44 23.63 -3.16
N THR A 496 6.14 22.95 -2.22
CA THR A 496 7.16 23.64 -1.38
C THR A 496 8.59 23.43 -1.86
N GLY A 497 8.93 22.25 -2.39
CA GLY A 497 10.30 21.91 -2.77
C GLY A 497 10.62 22.14 -4.24
N VAL A 498 9.80 21.63 -5.16
CA VAL A 498 10.17 21.57 -6.59
C VAL A 498 9.58 22.74 -7.39
N HIS A 499 10.02 23.96 -7.03
CA HIS A 499 9.70 25.24 -7.72
C HIS A 499 10.38 25.40 -9.10
N VAL A 500 10.35 24.33 -9.89
CA VAL A 500 11.10 24.21 -11.16
C VAL A 500 10.18 24.53 -12.34
N PRO A 501 10.66 25.23 -13.40
CA PRO A 501 9.89 25.55 -14.60
C PRO A 501 9.68 24.33 -15.52
N LEU A 502 9.13 23.25 -14.98
CA LEU A 502 8.58 22.12 -15.73
C LEU A 502 7.14 22.42 -16.15
N ASP A 503 6.70 21.81 -17.26
CA ASP A 503 5.29 21.84 -17.66
C ASP A 503 4.47 20.86 -16.78
N TRP A 504 4.21 21.28 -15.55
CA TRP A 504 3.39 20.55 -14.58
C TRP A 504 1.98 20.28 -15.10
N ALA A 505 1.45 21.18 -15.94
CA ALA A 505 0.14 21.03 -16.55
C ALA A 505 0.10 19.87 -17.57
N MET A 506 1.15 19.71 -18.38
CA MET A 506 1.31 18.55 -19.27
C MET A 506 1.64 17.28 -18.49
N ILE A 507 2.52 17.32 -17.49
CA ILE A 507 2.91 16.14 -16.70
C ILE A 507 1.70 15.56 -15.97
N PHE A 508 1.02 16.36 -15.13
CA PHE A 508 -0.15 15.89 -14.39
C PHE A 508 -1.37 15.74 -15.30
N GLY A 509 -1.51 16.55 -16.35
CA GLY A 509 -2.59 16.42 -17.34
C GLY A 509 -2.52 15.12 -18.13
N ALA A 510 -1.32 14.70 -18.58
CA ALA A 510 -1.12 13.42 -19.25
C ALA A 510 -1.38 12.24 -18.29
N MET A 511 -0.82 12.28 -17.07
CA MET A 511 -1.11 11.28 -16.03
C MET A 511 -2.61 11.22 -15.70
N ALA A 512 -3.29 12.35 -15.60
CA ALA A 512 -4.73 12.44 -15.35
C ALA A 512 -5.54 11.83 -16.50
N ALA A 513 -5.27 12.22 -17.75
CA ALA A 513 -5.95 11.71 -18.94
C ALA A 513 -5.80 10.19 -19.07
N LEU A 514 -4.60 9.65 -18.85
CA LEU A 514 -4.32 8.22 -18.82
C LEU A 514 -5.04 7.52 -17.66
N SER A 515 -5.00 8.08 -16.45
CA SER A 515 -5.62 7.49 -15.25
C SER A 515 -7.15 7.42 -15.37
N MET A 516 -7.78 8.52 -15.80
CA MET A 516 -9.23 8.57 -16.06
C MET A 516 -9.61 7.52 -17.10
N THR A 517 -8.95 7.53 -18.25
CA THR A 517 -9.31 6.67 -19.40
C THR A 517 -9.07 5.18 -19.09
N TRP A 518 -7.89 4.82 -18.58
CA TRP A 518 -7.58 3.42 -18.26
C TRP A 518 -8.40 2.90 -17.08
N GLY A 519 -8.66 3.75 -16.07
CA GLY A 519 -9.51 3.43 -14.93
C GLY A 519 -10.95 3.15 -15.35
N ASN A 520 -11.57 4.05 -16.12
CA ASN A 520 -12.97 3.88 -16.52
C ASN A 520 -13.17 2.74 -17.51
N LEU A 521 -12.32 2.61 -18.54
CA LEU A 521 -12.40 1.49 -19.48
C LEU A 521 -12.18 0.13 -18.78
N GLY A 522 -11.22 0.05 -17.86
CA GLY A 522 -11.01 -1.14 -17.04
C GLY A 522 -12.21 -1.47 -16.14
N ALA A 523 -12.86 -0.47 -15.55
CA ALA A 523 -14.03 -0.64 -14.69
C ALA A 523 -15.26 -1.20 -15.43
N LEU A 524 -15.51 -0.78 -16.68
CA LEU A 524 -16.59 -1.33 -17.52
C LEU A 524 -16.51 -2.86 -17.61
N MET A 525 -15.30 -3.41 -17.77
CA MET A 525 -15.06 -4.83 -17.98
C MET A 525 -15.15 -5.68 -16.70
N GLN A 526 -15.21 -5.08 -15.50
CA GLN A 526 -15.21 -5.85 -14.26
C GLN A 526 -16.59 -6.41 -13.91
N THR A 527 -16.61 -7.67 -13.48
CA THR A 527 -17.79 -8.38 -12.90
C THR A 527 -17.74 -8.48 -11.36
N ASN A 528 -16.57 -8.20 -10.77
CA ASN A 528 -16.31 -8.20 -9.33
C ASN A 528 -16.37 -6.75 -8.78
N MET A 529 -17.04 -6.58 -7.64
CA MET A 529 -17.31 -5.28 -7.01
C MET A 529 -16.02 -4.61 -6.52
N LYS A 530 -15.13 -5.33 -5.83
CA LYS A 530 -13.84 -4.82 -5.36
C LYS A 530 -12.94 -4.44 -6.54
N ARG A 531 -12.88 -5.26 -7.60
CA ARG A 531 -12.14 -4.91 -8.84
C ARG A 531 -12.72 -3.68 -9.53
N MET A 532 -14.05 -3.57 -9.64
CA MET A 532 -14.70 -2.40 -10.24
C MET A 532 -14.40 -1.11 -9.46
N LEU A 533 -14.46 -1.17 -8.12
CA LEU A 533 -14.08 -0.06 -7.25
C LEU A 533 -12.57 0.24 -7.27
N ALA A 534 -11.72 -0.74 -7.55
CA ALA A 534 -10.29 -0.55 -7.77
C ALA A 534 -10.00 0.27 -9.04
N TYR A 535 -10.61 -0.12 -10.17
CA TYR A 535 -10.49 0.60 -11.44
C TYR A 535 -11.15 1.98 -11.41
N SER A 536 -12.30 2.11 -10.75
CA SER A 536 -12.86 3.41 -10.34
C SER A 536 -11.83 4.22 -9.57
N GLY A 537 -11.17 3.65 -8.57
CA GLY A 537 -10.14 4.30 -7.78
C GLY A 537 -8.99 4.91 -8.59
N ILE A 538 -8.58 4.26 -9.68
CA ILE A 538 -7.57 4.76 -10.63
C ILE A 538 -8.11 5.98 -11.39
N ALA A 539 -9.35 5.90 -11.91
CA ALA A 539 -9.97 7.04 -12.59
C ALA A 539 -10.18 8.25 -11.65
N GLN A 540 -10.50 7.98 -10.38
CA GLN A 540 -10.72 9.02 -9.36
C GLN A 540 -9.39 9.68 -8.93
N ALA A 541 -8.28 8.95 -8.94
CA ALA A 541 -6.94 9.56 -8.84
C ALA A 541 -6.63 10.44 -10.05
N GLY A 542 -7.12 10.06 -11.24
CA GLY A 542 -7.06 10.91 -12.44
C GLY A 542 -7.75 12.26 -12.28
N TYR A 543 -8.99 12.30 -11.75
CA TYR A 543 -9.66 13.59 -11.50
C TYR A 543 -8.90 14.45 -10.47
N LEU A 544 -8.36 13.85 -9.39
CA LEU A 544 -7.53 14.58 -8.42
C LEU A 544 -6.29 15.21 -9.08
N LEU A 545 -5.66 14.53 -10.06
CA LEU A 545 -4.54 15.10 -10.83
C LEU A 545 -4.95 16.27 -11.75
N VAL A 546 -6.20 16.31 -12.24
CA VAL A 546 -6.71 17.47 -13.01
C VAL A 546 -6.71 18.75 -12.17
N GLY A 547 -6.97 18.64 -10.86
CA GLY A 547 -6.93 19.78 -9.93
C GLY A 547 -5.50 20.20 -9.53
N LEU A 548 -4.52 19.29 -9.63
CA LEU A 548 -3.11 19.58 -9.37
C LEU A 548 -2.39 20.17 -10.60
N ALA A 549 -2.80 19.79 -11.81
CA ALA A 549 -2.17 20.22 -13.07
C ALA A 549 -2.01 21.76 -13.24
N PRO A 550 -2.95 22.62 -12.81
CA PRO A 550 -2.77 24.08 -12.81
C PRO A 550 -1.68 24.62 -11.87
N MET A 551 -1.26 23.86 -10.86
CA MET A 551 -0.40 24.30 -9.75
C MET A 551 -0.89 25.55 -9.00
N THR A 552 -2.18 25.92 -9.11
CA THR A 552 -2.75 27.07 -8.40
C THR A 552 -3.30 26.68 -7.02
N LYS A 553 -3.40 27.68 -6.14
CA LYS A 553 -4.01 27.57 -4.80
C LYS A 553 -5.44 27.03 -4.84
N GLU A 554 -6.25 27.50 -5.79
CA GLU A 554 -7.65 27.09 -5.96
C GLU A 554 -7.74 25.65 -6.48
N GLY A 555 -6.82 25.25 -7.36
CA GLY A 555 -6.67 23.86 -7.79
C GLY A 555 -6.38 22.94 -6.60
N VAL A 556 -5.41 23.31 -5.75
CA VAL A 556 -5.10 22.58 -4.51
C VAL A 556 -6.31 22.54 -3.55
N GLY A 557 -7.00 23.67 -3.35
CA GLY A 557 -8.24 23.72 -2.55
C GLY A 557 -9.31 22.73 -3.04
N ALA A 558 -9.54 22.68 -4.36
CA ALA A 558 -10.46 21.73 -4.96
C ALA A 558 -9.99 20.27 -4.84
N VAL A 559 -8.68 19.98 -4.90
CA VAL A 559 -8.11 18.65 -4.64
C VAL A 559 -8.36 18.21 -3.19
N LEU A 560 -8.20 19.11 -2.22
CA LEU A 560 -8.49 18.82 -0.81
C LEU A 560 -10.00 18.60 -0.58
N PHE A 561 -10.89 19.40 -1.20
CA PHE A 561 -12.33 19.16 -1.14
C PHE A 561 -12.72 17.80 -1.75
N TYR A 562 -12.13 17.46 -2.91
CA TYR A 562 -12.31 16.17 -3.56
C TYR A 562 -11.83 15.02 -2.66
N ALA A 563 -10.75 15.22 -1.89
CA ALA A 563 -10.26 14.22 -0.96
C ALA A 563 -11.29 13.84 0.12
N VAL A 564 -11.98 14.83 0.70
CA VAL A 564 -13.07 14.57 1.67
C VAL A 564 -14.28 13.94 0.97
N ALA A 565 -14.71 14.51 -0.16
CA ALA A 565 -15.89 14.04 -0.91
C ALA A 565 -15.75 12.58 -1.40
N TYR A 566 -14.60 12.23 -1.97
CA TYR A 566 -14.28 10.84 -2.35
C TYR A 566 -14.15 9.94 -1.13
N THR A 567 -13.52 10.40 -0.03
CA THR A 567 -13.42 9.60 1.20
C THR A 567 -14.80 9.22 1.73
N ALA A 568 -15.73 10.18 1.84
CA ALA A 568 -17.09 9.94 2.29
C ALA A 568 -17.83 8.96 1.37
N ALA A 569 -17.88 9.24 0.07
CA ALA A 569 -18.62 8.42 -0.90
C ALA A 569 -18.04 7.01 -1.02
N ASN A 570 -16.71 6.88 -1.08
CA ASN A 570 -16.05 5.60 -1.25
C ASN A 570 -16.10 4.75 0.02
N LEU A 571 -15.98 5.33 1.23
CA LEU A 571 -16.22 4.59 2.47
C LEU A 571 -17.69 4.20 2.65
N ALA A 572 -18.66 5.00 2.19
CA ALA A 572 -20.07 4.62 2.18
C ALA A 572 -20.31 3.41 1.26
N ALA A 573 -19.74 3.41 0.04
CA ALA A 573 -19.80 2.25 -0.86
C ALA A 573 -19.13 1.01 -0.24
N PHE A 574 -17.89 1.13 0.23
CA PHE A 574 -17.16 0.02 0.84
C PHE A 574 -17.80 -0.49 2.12
N SER A 575 -18.52 0.35 2.89
CA SER A 575 -19.30 -0.12 4.05
C SER A 575 -20.32 -1.18 3.65
N VAL A 576 -21.05 -0.95 2.57
CA VAL A 576 -22.01 -1.93 2.03
C VAL A 576 -21.29 -3.15 1.46
N VAL A 577 -20.16 -2.97 0.75
CA VAL A 577 -19.35 -4.10 0.25
C VAL A 577 -18.85 -4.99 1.39
N VAL A 578 -18.40 -4.41 2.52
CA VAL A 578 -17.97 -5.15 3.71
C VAL A 578 -19.13 -5.98 4.29
N ILE A 579 -20.31 -5.38 4.43
CA ILE A 579 -21.50 -6.05 4.97
C ILE A 579 -21.98 -7.17 4.03
N CYS A 580 -22.08 -6.90 2.72
CA CYS A 580 -22.51 -7.87 1.72
C CYS A 580 -21.50 -9.01 1.53
N SER A 581 -20.20 -8.71 1.44
CA SER A 581 -19.14 -9.74 1.32
C SER A 581 -19.14 -10.68 2.54
N ARG A 582 -19.33 -10.15 3.76
CA ARG A 582 -19.51 -10.95 4.99
C ARG A 582 -20.76 -11.84 4.97
N ALA A 583 -21.89 -11.34 4.46
CA ALA A 583 -23.18 -12.03 4.52
C ALA A 583 -23.42 -13.02 3.36
N ILE A 584 -22.85 -12.75 2.19
CA ILE A 584 -23.06 -13.52 0.95
C ILE A 584 -21.86 -14.46 0.71
N GLY A 585 -20.67 -14.12 1.18
CA GLY A 585 -19.44 -14.87 0.92
C GLY A 585 -18.88 -14.70 -0.51
N SER A 586 -19.40 -13.73 -1.27
CA SER A 586 -19.01 -13.45 -2.65
C SER A 586 -18.96 -11.94 -2.92
N ASP A 587 -18.12 -11.58 -3.88
CA ASP A 587 -17.81 -10.20 -4.30
C ASP A 587 -18.28 -9.90 -5.74
N ARG A 588 -19.05 -10.78 -6.40
CA ARG A 588 -19.57 -10.50 -7.76
C ARG A 588 -20.68 -9.44 -7.69
N ILE A 589 -20.76 -8.58 -8.70
CA ILE A 589 -21.82 -7.57 -8.83
C ILE A 589 -23.21 -8.22 -8.93
N GLU A 590 -23.30 -9.42 -9.53
CA GLU A 590 -24.56 -10.13 -9.75
C GLU A 590 -25.22 -10.60 -8.45
N ASP A 591 -24.43 -10.90 -7.41
CA ASP A 591 -24.95 -11.39 -6.13
C ASP A 591 -25.64 -10.27 -5.31
N TYR A 592 -25.52 -9.02 -5.75
CA TYR A 592 -26.24 -7.86 -5.25
C TYR A 592 -27.66 -7.74 -5.84
N ALA A 593 -28.08 -8.66 -6.73
CA ALA A 593 -29.41 -8.64 -7.34
C ALA A 593 -30.53 -8.62 -6.29
N GLY A 594 -31.55 -7.77 -6.49
CA GLY A 594 -32.65 -7.57 -5.55
C GLY A 594 -32.25 -7.12 -4.13
N LEU A 595 -31.06 -6.55 -3.93
CA LEU A 595 -30.65 -6.02 -2.60
C LEU A 595 -31.62 -4.96 -2.08
N SER A 596 -32.29 -4.21 -2.97
CA SER A 596 -33.36 -3.26 -2.62
C SER A 596 -34.50 -3.90 -1.80
N ARG A 597 -34.84 -5.17 -2.07
CA ARG A 597 -35.87 -5.93 -1.35
C ARG A 597 -35.31 -6.61 -0.10
N ARG A 598 -34.07 -7.12 -0.15
CA ARG A 598 -33.41 -7.83 0.96
C ARG A 598 -32.94 -6.92 2.11
N ALA A 599 -32.47 -5.71 1.77
CA ALA A 599 -31.90 -4.74 2.70
C ALA A 599 -31.94 -3.32 2.08
N PRO A 600 -33.11 -2.65 2.04
CA PRO A 600 -33.30 -1.39 1.30
C PRO A 600 -32.32 -0.28 1.70
N LEU A 601 -31.97 -0.16 2.99
CA LEU A 601 -31.01 0.83 3.46
C LEU A 601 -29.58 0.59 2.93
N LEU A 602 -29.17 -0.66 2.72
CA LEU A 602 -27.87 -0.98 2.11
C LEU A 602 -27.88 -0.64 0.62
N ALA A 603 -28.95 -1.00 -0.10
CA ALA A 603 -29.11 -0.68 -1.51
C ALA A 603 -29.12 0.84 -1.76
N LEU A 604 -29.84 1.61 -0.91
CA LEU A 604 -29.85 3.07 -0.95
C LEU A 604 -28.48 3.67 -0.65
N SER A 605 -27.81 3.19 0.40
CA SER A 605 -26.47 3.68 0.79
C SER A 605 -25.45 3.46 -0.32
N LEU A 606 -25.44 2.27 -0.94
CA LEU A 606 -24.57 1.98 -2.08
C LEU A 606 -24.98 2.77 -3.33
N ALA A 607 -26.27 2.94 -3.61
CA ALA A 607 -26.73 3.73 -4.75
C ALA A 607 -26.28 5.20 -4.64
N VAL A 608 -26.53 5.87 -3.51
CA VAL A 608 -26.10 7.26 -3.28
C VAL A 608 -24.57 7.38 -3.36
N ALA A 609 -23.83 6.42 -2.78
CA ALA A 609 -22.38 6.39 -2.85
C ALA A 609 -21.85 6.27 -4.30
N LEU A 610 -22.37 5.31 -5.08
CA LEU A 610 -21.94 5.11 -6.47
C LEU A 610 -22.37 6.25 -7.40
N LEU A 611 -23.56 6.84 -7.20
CA LEU A 611 -24.01 8.02 -7.95
C LEU A 611 -23.18 9.27 -7.61
N SER A 612 -22.76 9.42 -6.34
CA SER A 612 -21.81 10.47 -5.93
C SER A 612 -20.47 10.30 -6.64
N LEU A 613 -19.90 9.07 -6.63
CA LEU A 613 -18.67 8.75 -7.36
C LEU A 613 -18.80 8.93 -8.89
N GLY A 614 -19.99 8.69 -9.45
CA GLY A 614 -20.35 9.02 -10.83
C GLY A 614 -20.37 10.52 -11.11
N GLY A 615 -20.70 11.33 -10.11
CA GLY A 615 -20.83 12.79 -10.24
C GLY A 615 -22.25 13.23 -10.62
N LEU A 616 -23.28 12.60 -10.05
CA LEU A 616 -24.67 13.04 -10.20
C LEU A 616 -24.93 14.28 -9.31
N PRO A 617 -25.67 15.32 -9.78
CA PRO A 617 -25.88 16.57 -9.04
C PRO A 617 -26.45 16.41 -7.62
N LEU A 618 -26.24 17.43 -6.77
CA LEU A 618 -26.57 17.46 -5.34
C LEU A 618 -25.79 16.47 -4.46
N LEU A 619 -24.85 15.71 -5.01
CA LEU A 619 -23.96 14.79 -4.28
C LEU A 619 -22.51 15.30 -4.27
N ALA A 620 -21.76 14.97 -3.21
CA ALA A 620 -20.40 15.49 -2.97
C ALA A 620 -19.45 15.32 -4.18
N GLY A 621 -19.49 14.18 -4.87
CA GLY A 621 -18.61 13.91 -6.02
C GLY A 621 -18.96 14.70 -7.28
N PHE A 622 -20.19 15.24 -7.42
CA PHE A 622 -20.47 16.23 -8.47
C PHE A 622 -19.78 17.55 -8.16
N MET A 623 -19.96 18.07 -6.93
CA MET A 623 -19.32 19.32 -6.51
C MET A 623 -17.80 19.23 -6.64
N ALA A 624 -17.22 18.11 -6.22
CA ALA A 624 -15.79 17.86 -6.29
C ALA A 624 -15.25 17.88 -7.73
N LYS A 625 -15.90 17.18 -8.67
CA LYS A 625 -15.55 17.23 -10.10
C LYS A 625 -15.75 18.62 -10.68
N PHE A 626 -16.85 19.29 -10.33
CA PHE A 626 -17.18 20.64 -10.81
C PHE A 626 -16.09 21.66 -10.46
N TYR A 627 -15.65 21.75 -9.19
CA TYR A 627 -14.61 22.70 -8.80
C TYR A 627 -13.25 22.38 -9.45
N ILE A 628 -12.86 21.11 -9.52
CA ILE A 628 -11.63 20.72 -10.24
C ILE A 628 -11.68 21.13 -11.72
N PHE A 629 -12.78 20.86 -12.42
CA PHE A 629 -12.94 21.25 -13.82
C PHE A 629 -13.03 22.77 -14.01
N LEU A 630 -13.64 23.50 -13.07
CA LEU A 630 -13.72 24.96 -13.10
C LEU A 630 -12.33 25.60 -13.02
N TYR A 631 -11.47 25.17 -12.10
CA TYR A 631 -10.13 25.74 -11.95
C TYR A 631 -9.18 25.27 -13.06
N ALA A 632 -9.28 24.03 -13.53
CA ALA A 632 -8.54 23.57 -14.71
C ALA A 632 -8.94 24.35 -15.99
N ALA A 633 -10.23 24.64 -16.20
CA ALA A 633 -10.68 25.47 -17.31
C ALA A 633 -10.17 26.92 -17.21
N ARG A 634 -10.19 27.52 -16.01
CA ARG A 634 -9.63 28.86 -15.76
C ARG A 634 -8.11 28.94 -16.02
N ALA A 635 -7.39 27.84 -15.80
CA ALA A 635 -5.98 27.69 -16.14
C ALA A 635 -5.71 27.31 -17.61
N GLY A 636 -6.72 27.42 -18.49
CA GLY A 636 -6.58 27.13 -19.93
C GLY A 636 -6.59 25.64 -20.31
N LEU A 637 -6.71 24.72 -19.34
CA LEU A 637 -6.64 23.27 -19.56
C LEU A 637 -7.98 22.69 -20.05
N ALA A 638 -8.67 23.39 -20.95
CA ALA A 638 -9.99 23.02 -21.47
C ALA A 638 -10.01 21.64 -22.15
N TRP A 639 -8.90 21.23 -22.78
CA TRP A 639 -8.73 19.89 -23.36
C TRP A 639 -8.83 18.79 -22.29
N LEU A 640 -8.22 19.02 -21.12
CA LEU A 640 -8.19 18.07 -20.01
C LEU A 640 -9.55 17.97 -19.33
N VAL A 641 -10.26 19.09 -19.24
CA VAL A 641 -11.66 19.14 -18.80
C VAL A 641 -12.57 18.36 -19.75
N ALA A 642 -12.41 18.50 -21.07
CA ALA A 642 -13.19 17.73 -22.05
C ALA A 642 -12.95 16.21 -21.90
N VAL A 643 -11.68 15.78 -21.78
CA VAL A 643 -11.31 14.38 -21.52
C VAL A 643 -11.91 13.89 -20.19
N GLY A 644 -11.93 14.73 -19.15
CA GLY A 644 -12.51 14.43 -17.85
C GLY A 644 -14.04 14.30 -17.87
N VAL A 645 -14.75 15.16 -18.59
CA VAL A 645 -16.21 15.10 -18.75
C VAL A 645 -16.63 13.84 -19.50
N ILE A 646 -15.97 13.52 -20.62
CA ILE A 646 -16.21 12.26 -21.38
C ILE A 646 -16.00 11.05 -20.47
N ASN A 647 -14.89 11.03 -19.72
CA ASN A 647 -14.61 9.97 -18.76
C ASN A 647 -15.64 9.88 -17.64
N SER A 648 -16.21 11.00 -17.19
CA SER A 648 -17.24 10.98 -16.15
C SER A 648 -18.56 10.38 -16.66
N VAL A 649 -18.93 10.64 -17.92
CA VAL A 649 -20.08 9.98 -18.58
C VAL A 649 -19.85 8.47 -18.70
N ILE A 650 -18.66 8.04 -19.13
CA ILE A 650 -18.28 6.61 -19.15
C ILE A 650 -18.37 6.00 -17.74
N SER A 651 -17.94 6.76 -16.70
CA SER A 651 -17.98 6.28 -15.32
C SER A 651 -19.40 6.02 -14.82
N LEU A 652 -20.34 6.89 -15.17
CA LEU A 652 -21.74 6.81 -14.76
C LEU A 652 -22.40 5.51 -15.22
N TYR A 653 -22.03 4.96 -16.38
CA TYR A 653 -22.56 3.69 -16.89
C TYR A 653 -22.27 2.50 -15.95
N TYR A 654 -21.04 2.28 -15.50
CA TYR A 654 -20.74 1.13 -14.65
C TYR A 654 -21.29 1.27 -13.23
N TYR A 655 -21.44 2.49 -12.71
CA TYR A 655 -22.16 2.75 -11.47
C TYR A 655 -23.67 2.46 -11.60
N LEU A 656 -24.32 2.99 -12.65
CA LEU A 656 -25.74 2.73 -12.93
C LEU A 656 -26.02 1.25 -13.18
N ARG A 657 -25.10 0.51 -13.79
CA ARG A 657 -25.19 -0.95 -13.95
C ARG A 657 -25.33 -1.67 -12.60
N VAL A 658 -24.58 -1.26 -11.57
CA VAL A 658 -24.71 -1.83 -10.21
C VAL A 658 -26.06 -1.47 -9.59
N VAL A 659 -26.48 -0.20 -9.69
CA VAL A 659 -27.79 0.24 -9.18
C VAL A 659 -28.94 -0.52 -9.86
N TRP A 660 -28.88 -0.69 -11.17
CA TRP A 660 -29.85 -1.47 -11.94
C TRP A 660 -29.92 -2.94 -11.48
N VAL A 661 -28.77 -3.59 -11.22
CA VAL A 661 -28.76 -4.94 -10.64
C VAL A 661 -29.43 -4.97 -9.27
N MET A 662 -29.12 -4.02 -8.37
CA MET A 662 -29.69 -3.97 -7.02
C MET A 662 -31.21 -3.76 -6.98
N TYR A 663 -31.77 -3.01 -7.94
CA TYR A 663 -33.16 -2.57 -7.92
C TYR A 663 -34.09 -3.29 -8.91
N VAL A 664 -33.59 -3.71 -10.08
CA VAL A 664 -34.40 -4.23 -11.19
C VAL A 664 -34.29 -5.76 -11.35
N ARG A 665 -33.12 -6.36 -11.11
CA ARG A 665 -33.00 -7.83 -11.15
C ARG A 665 -33.69 -8.49 -9.96
N GLU A 666 -34.24 -9.67 -10.20
CA GLU A 666 -34.85 -10.51 -9.16
C GLU A 666 -33.82 -10.88 -8.08
N PRO A 667 -34.24 -11.11 -6.82
CA PRO A 667 -33.31 -11.44 -5.75
C PRO A 667 -32.55 -12.73 -6.01
N ALA A 668 -31.22 -12.71 -5.84
CA ALA A 668 -30.37 -13.92 -5.90
C ALA A 668 -30.62 -14.93 -4.76
N GLY A 669 -31.59 -14.66 -3.89
CA GLY A 669 -32.01 -15.44 -2.73
C GLY A 669 -32.91 -14.61 -1.82
N GLU A 670 -33.63 -15.24 -0.90
CA GLU A 670 -34.58 -14.55 0.00
C GLU A 670 -33.95 -14.06 1.31
N THR A 671 -32.69 -14.45 1.59
CA THR A 671 -32.03 -14.17 2.87
C THR A 671 -31.79 -12.67 3.08
N ARG A 672 -32.31 -12.14 4.18
CA ARG A 672 -32.01 -10.78 4.66
C ARG A 672 -30.53 -10.67 5.03
N VAL A 673 -29.89 -9.57 4.63
CA VAL A 673 -28.49 -9.30 4.95
C VAL A 673 -28.39 -8.75 6.39
N PRO A 674 -27.73 -9.44 7.34
CA PRO A 674 -27.62 -8.97 8.72
C PRO A 674 -26.64 -7.80 8.81
N VAL A 675 -27.10 -6.67 9.34
CA VAL A 675 -26.30 -5.46 9.55
C VAL A 675 -25.89 -5.34 11.01
N GLY A 676 -24.58 -5.26 11.29
CA GLY A 676 -24.08 -4.98 12.63
C GLY A 676 -24.27 -3.50 12.98
N ALA A 677 -24.65 -3.19 14.23
CA ALA A 677 -24.87 -1.80 14.66
C ALA A 677 -23.63 -0.90 14.44
N ARG A 678 -22.42 -1.46 14.62
CA ARG A 678 -21.14 -0.76 14.37
C ARG A 678 -20.94 -0.43 12.90
N THR A 679 -21.18 -1.42 12.02
CA THR A 679 -21.09 -1.23 10.57
C THR A 679 -22.18 -0.27 10.05
N ALA A 680 -23.37 -0.28 10.67
CA ALA A 680 -24.44 0.67 10.37
C ALA A 680 -24.03 2.11 10.72
N VAL A 681 -23.49 2.36 11.93
CA VAL A 681 -23.02 3.69 12.34
C VAL A 681 -21.95 4.23 11.40
N ALA A 682 -20.94 3.42 11.05
CA ALA A 682 -19.90 3.84 10.10
C ALA A 682 -20.45 4.15 8.70
N MET A 683 -21.36 3.30 8.18
CA MET A 683 -22.05 3.51 6.91
C MET A 683 -22.89 4.79 6.94
N SER A 684 -23.67 5.02 8.00
CA SER A 684 -24.53 6.19 8.16
C SER A 684 -23.74 7.49 8.25
N ILE A 685 -22.60 7.51 8.96
CA ILE A 685 -21.70 8.68 9.01
C ILE A 685 -21.13 8.98 7.62
N ALA A 686 -20.61 7.97 6.92
CA ALA A 686 -20.04 8.15 5.58
C ALA A 686 -21.10 8.59 4.54
N LEU A 687 -22.31 8.02 4.62
CA LEU A 687 -23.45 8.42 3.78
C LEU A 687 -23.91 9.85 4.07
N ALA A 688 -24.07 10.21 5.36
CA ALA A 688 -24.46 11.55 5.77
C ALA A 688 -23.45 12.60 5.30
N ALA A 689 -22.15 12.33 5.44
CA ALA A 689 -21.10 13.20 4.89
C ALA A 689 -21.19 13.31 3.35
N THR A 690 -21.49 12.21 2.64
CA THR A 690 -21.63 12.19 1.17
C THR A 690 -22.79 13.06 0.67
N VAL A 691 -23.87 13.17 1.44
CA VAL A 691 -25.02 14.05 1.13
C VAL A 691 -24.76 15.48 1.60
N ALA A 692 -24.26 15.67 2.83
CA ALA A 692 -24.00 17.00 3.39
C ALA A 692 -22.99 17.82 2.58
N LEU A 693 -21.91 17.18 2.10
CA LEU A 693 -20.92 17.82 1.21
C LEU A 693 -21.45 18.10 -0.21
N GLY A 694 -22.57 17.47 -0.61
CA GLY A 694 -23.24 17.72 -1.88
C GLY A 694 -24.29 18.84 -1.83
N VAL A 695 -25.02 18.94 -0.72
CA VAL A 695 -26.09 19.93 -0.50
C VAL A 695 -25.56 21.24 0.10
N LEU A 696 -24.56 21.16 1.00
CA LEU A 696 -23.97 22.31 1.70
C LEU A 696 -22.43 22.28 1.57
N PRO A 697 -21.85 22.52 0.38
CA PRO A 697 -20.40 22.42 0.18
C PRO A 697 -19.58 23.56 0.82
N GLU A 698 -20.19 24.72 1.08
CA GLU A 698 -19.45 25.96 1.41
C GLU A 698 -18.53 25.91 2.62
N TRP A 699 -18.92 25.21 3.69
CA TRP A 699 -18.12 25.15 4.93
C TRP A 699 -16.86 24.31 4.72
N ALA A 700 -16.98 23.23 3.94
CA ALA A 700 -15.88 22.36 3.59
C ALA A 700 -14.94 23.05 2.58
N LEU A 701 -15.49 23.73 1.57
CA LEU A 701 -14.70 24.54 0.62
C LEU A 701 -13.88 25.60 1.35
N ARG A 702 -14.48 26.38 2.25
CA ARG A 702 -13.78 27.39 3.06
C ARG A 702 -12.65 26.77 3.90
N ALA A 703 -12.86 25.61 4.50
CA ALA A 703 -11.82 24.91 5.25
C ALA A 703 -10.69 24.39 4.35
N THR A 704 -10.99 23.91 3.14
CA THR A 704 -9.99 23.41 2.20
C THR A 704 -9.20 24.53 1.52
N ASP A 705 -9.82 25.68 1.26
CA ASP A 705 -9.14 26.87 0.73
C ASP A 705 -8.17 27.48 1.77
N GLN A 706 -8.53 27.41 3.06
CA GLN A 706 -7.64 27.77 4.18
C GLN A 706 -6.48 26.78 4.32
N ALA A 707 -6.73 25.47 4.23
CA ALA A 707 -5.68 24.46 4.28
C ALA A 707 -4.72 24.55 3.08
N ALA A 708 -5.24 24.84 1.88
CA ALA A 708 -4.45 25.11 0.69
C ALA A 708 -3.64 26.42 0.81
N ALA A 709 -4.21 27.47 1.43
CA ALA A 709 -3.51 28.74 1.63
C ALA A 709 -2.23 28.60 2.47
N ALA A 710 -2.15 27.64 3.39
CA ALA A 710 -0.96 27.39 4.21
C ALA A 710 0.22 26.80 3.43
N LEU A 711 0.02 26.35 2.19
CA LEU A 711 1.04 25.72 1.34
C LEU A 711 1.76 26.73 0.42
N PHE A 712 1.21 27.94 0.27
CA PHE A 712 1.71 29.02 -0.59
C PHE A 712 2.05 30.26 0.26
N ARG A 713 2.82 30.06 1.34
CA ARG A 713 3.28 31.09 2.30
C ARG A 713 4.77 30.99 2.53
#